data_AF-A0A3E1Y8E8-F1
#
_entry.id   AF-A0A3E1Y8E8-F1
#
_cell.length_a   1.000
_cell.length_b   1.000
_cell.length_c   1.000
_cell.angle_alpha   90.00
_cell.angle_beta   90.00
_cell.angle_gamma   90.00
#
_symmetry.space_group_name_H-M   'P 1'
#
loop_
_entity.id
_entity.type
_entity.pdbx_description
1 polymer ?
#
loop_
_entity_poly.entity_id
_entity_poly.type
_entity_poly.pdbx_seq_one_letter_code
_entity_poly.pdbx_strand_id
1 'polypeptide(L)'
;MNRHRSKLLMLGLLATATYANAQETFPVNGIADPRERCFAFTHATIVKDAQTVLNNATLVIRDGKIIDVGPSASIPKDAVVLDCKGKYIYPSFVDIFSNYGLSDAKKGGSAWNAPPQFLSNTKGPYGWNQAIKSEINAADVFAVDDSKASPLREIGFGTVLTQQQDGIARGTAALVTLATERENTVVLREKAAAGYSFDKGSSTQNYPNSLMGSIALLRQTYLDAQWYKSQTGKEGLNLSLQAWNNNQQLPQIFEVADKWDAIRADKIGDEFGVQYIIKAGGNEYQRINEIAATKATFILPLNFPGAMDVEDPNDARFVSLASMKHWEMAPTEPAAFEKANIPFCLTAADLKDTKQFLANLRKAIEYGLTPAKALEALTKTPATLIKSYDKVGSLETGKLANFLITSGPVFEEKTIIFQNWVQGHKYSLKTDGWNDIRGVYSVTTTPGGTYNVEVKGSVTAPSIAVLQQDTLPGKLEIDGKLVSLSIPLAKNSKSTVRLSGILGATNWEGTGVDTSGNPVKWTASFVKAIPEKTDTKKTNAPTVGPLYFPFNGYGWEKLPQQQDLLIRNATVWTNEKDGVLQNTDVLIRGGKIAQVGKNLPAGNAKVVDGTGKHLSAGIIDEHSHIAISSGVNESSQSVTAEVRIADVVNPEDVNIYRQLSGGVTASHLLHGSANAIGGQSQLIKLRWGQTAEGLKVDNWDPFIKFALGENVKQSNWGDRNTVRFPQTRMGVEQVYVDAFTRAREYDKQGPNKRRDLELDALSEILNHKRFITCHSYVQSEINMLMHVADSFHFRVNTFTHILEGYKVADKMKAHGAGAGTFADWWAYKMEVQDAIPYNAAIMDKVGVITAINSDDAEMARRLNQEAAKTVKYGGLSEEEALKLVTLNPAKLLHMDSRMGSIKVGKDADVVLWTDNPLSIYAKAAVTIVDGVIEFDRDSDLQLRSRIATERNRLIQLMLAEKKKGAPVKKATFVPDEIYHCEDLQGGHQMGIVF
;
A
#
# COMPACT_ATOMS: atom_id res chain seq x y z
N MET A 1 40.38 70.49 -15.99
CA MET A 1 38.91 70.69 -15.81
C MET A 1 38.13 69.40 -16.06
N ASN A 2 38.54 68.25 -15.48
CA ASN A 2 38.03 66.91 -15.84
C ASN A 2 37.97 65.92 -14.64
N ARG A 3 37.41 66.33 -13.49
CA ARG A 3 37.20 65.41 -12.34
C ARG A 3 35.87 65.56 -11.59
N HIS A 4 34.96 66.43 -12.03
CA HIS A 4 33.70 66.69 -11.31
C HIS A 4 32.41 66.25 -12.02
N ARG A 5 32.47 65.65 -13.22
CA ARG A 5 31.25 65.20 -13.94
C ARG A 5 30.87 63.73 -13.71
N SER A 6 31.76 62.90 -13.19
CA SER A 6 31.50 61.45 -13.04
C SER A 6 30.85 61.06 -11.70
N LYS A 7 30.86 61.94 -10.70
CA LYS A 7 30.26 61.66 -9.37
C LYS A 7 28.80 62.11 -9.23
N LEU A 8 28.32 63.04 -10.07
CA LEU A 8 26.91 63.46 -10.04
C LEU A 8 25.97 62.50 -10.78
N LEU A 9 26.45 61.75 -11.78
CA LEU A 9 25.61 60.72 -12.44
C LEU A 9 25.38 59.49 -11.54
N MET A 10 26.33 59.17 -10.65
CA MET A 10 26.21 58.04 -9.71
C MET A 10 25.36 58.36 -8.47
N LEU A 11 25.27 59.63 -8.05
CA LEU A 11 24.33 60.04 -6.99
C LEU A 11 22.91 60.27 -7.51
N GLY A 12 22.73 60.61 -8.80
CA GLY A 12 21.42 60.75 -9.42
C GLY A 12 20.69 59.42 -9.63
N LEU A 13 21.43 58.32 -9.80
CA LEU A 13 20.87 56.96 -9.96
C LEU A 13 20.57 56.24 -8.63
N LEU A 14 21.02 56.78 -7.49
CA LEU A 14 20.73 56.25 -6.15
C LEU A 14 19.54 56.96 -5.46
N ALA A 15 19.04 58.07 -6.02
CA ALA A 15 17.92 58.84 -5.46
C ALA A 15 16.58 58.55 -6.15
N THR A 16 16.54 57.67 -7.15
CA THR A 16 15.31 57.19 -7.80
C THR A 16 15.15 55.69 -7.57
N ALA A 17 15.21 55.24 -6.31
CA ALA A 17 14.47 54.04 -5.92
C ALA A 17 12.99 54.46 -5.83
N THR A 18 12.37 54.70 -6.98
CA THR A 18 10.91 54.75 -7.08
C THR A 18 10.41 53.44 -6.49
N TYR A 19 9.65 53.53 -5.40
CA TYR A 19 8.72 52.49 -5.00
C TYR A 19 7.84 52.20 -6.21
N ALA A 20 8.23 51.21 -7.00
CA ALA A 20 7.40 50.67 -8.05
C ALA A 20 6.27 49.94 -7.33
N ASN A 21 5.21 50.67 -6.98
CA ASN A 21 3.94 50.08 -6.63
C ASN A 21 3.50 49.31 -7.88
N ALA A 22 3.61 47.98 -7.83
CA ALA A 22 3.07 47.13 -8.87
C ALA A 22 1.58 47.44 -8.96
N GLN A 23 1.12 47.96 -10.12
CA GLN A 23 -0.31 48.06 -10.38
C GLN A 23 -0.90 46.66 -10.30
N GLU A 24 -1.98 46.50 -9.53
CA GLU A 24 -2.74 45.25 -9.54
C GLU A 24 -3.24 44.99 -10.96
N THR A 25 -3.00 43.78 -11.46
CA THR A 25 -3.38 43.39 -12.83
C THR A 25 -4.86 43.04 -12.95
N PHE A 26 -5.59 43.01 -11.84
CA PHE A 26 -7.02 42.72 -11.79
C PHE A 26 -7.80 44.01 -11.51
N PRO A 27 -8.86 44.32 -12.28
CA PRO A 27 -9.74 45.43 -11.94
C PRO A 27 -10.48 45.11 -10.64
N VAL A 28 -10.47 46.05 -9.70
CA VAL A 28 -11.32 45.99 -8.51
C VAL A 28 -12.74 46.38 -8.93
N ASN A 29 -13.69 45.44 -8.83
CA ASN A 29 -15.11 45.74 -9.00
C ASN A 29 -15.67 46.31 -7.69
N GLY A 30 -15.41 47.59 -7.44
CA GLY A 30 -15.75 48.29 -6.20
C GLY A 30 -14.68 49.31 -5.80
N ILE A 31 -14.67 49.69 -4.52
CA ILE A 31 -13.65 50.58 -3.95
C ILE A 31 -12.43 49.74 -3.56
N ALA A 32 -11.26 50.05 -4.12
CA ALA A 32 -10.01 49.46 -3.68
C ALA A 32 -9.68 49.90 -2.25
N ASP A 33 -9.48 48.94 -1.35
CA ASP A 33 -9.12 49.16 0.06
C ASP A 33 -7.88 48.32 0.43
N PRO A 34 -6.70 48.66 -0.10
CA PRO A 34 -5.45 47.96 0.22
C PRO A 34 -5.01 48.36 1.64
N ARG A 35 -5.59 47.73 2.65
CA ARG A 35 -5.09 47.88 4.02
C ARG A 35 -3.88 46.98 4.19
N GLU A 36 -2.71 47.56 4.39
CA GLU A 36 -1.54 46.82 4.88
C GLU A 36 -1.91 46.17 6.22
N ARG A 37 -1.84 44.83 6.28
CA ARG A 37 -2.30 44.07 7.44
C ARG A 37 -1.10 43.71 8.30
N CYS A 38 -0.81 44.54 9.30
CA CYS A 38 0.24 44.27 10.28
C CYS A 38 -0.34 43.80 11.62
N PHE A 39 0.14 42.66 12.12
CA PHE A 39 -0.24 42.10 13.42
C PHE A 39 0.99 41.72 14.23
N ALA A 40 0.92 41.88 15.55
CA ALA A 40 1.93 41.42 16.49
C ALA A 40 1.29 40.54 17.59
N PHE A 41 1.74 39.30 17.70
CA PHE A 41 1.28 38.32 18.68
C PHE A 41 2.30 38.25 19.82
N THR A 42 1.97 38.83 20.96
CA THR A 42 2.90 39.06 22.08
C THR A 42 2.74 38.06 23.21
N HIS A 43 3.78 37.86 24.01
CA HIS A 43 3.79 36.99 25.21
C HIS A 43 3.46 35.51 24.96
N ALA A 44 3.59 35.03 23.72
CA ALA A 44 3.31 33.64 23.36
C ALA A 44 4.47 32.70 23.73
N THR A 45 4.17 31.41 23.85
CA THR A 45 5.17 30.35 23.70
C THR A 45 5.25 29.96 22.22
N ILE A 46 6.28 30.41 21.51
CA ILE A 46 6.43 30.19 20.07
C ILE A 46 7.28 28.94 19.85
N VAL A 47 6.67 27.89 19.30
CA VAL A 47 7.36 26.72 18.80
C VAL A 47 7.73 26.98 17.34
N LYS A 48 8.98 27.42 17.14
CA LYS A 48 9.48 27.85 15.84
C LYS A 48 9.59 26.68 14.86
N ASP A 49 10.07 25.56 15.36
CA ASP A 49 10.26 24.27 14.70
C ASP A 49 10.29 23.15 15.75
N ALA A 50 10.53 21.90 15.33
CA ALA A 50 10.53 20.74 16.23
C ALA A 50 11.61 20.76 17.32
N GLN A 51 12.63 21.61 17.21
CA GLN A 51 13.75 21.68 18.13
C GLN A 51 13.80 22.99 18.94
N THR A 52 13.08 24.02 18.50
CA THR A 52 13.22 25.40 19.02
C THR A 52 11.90 25.92 19.59
N VAL A 53 11.89 26.15 20.90
CA VAL A 53 10.77 26.77 21.63
C VAL A 53 11.23 28.08 22.28
N LEU A 54 10.49 29.16 22.05
CA LEU A 54 10.74 30.48 22.58
C LEU A 54 9.63 30.86 23.56
N ASN A 55 9.98 31.11 24.81
CA ASN A 55 9.02 31.51 25.84
C ASN A 55 8.89 33.04 25.91
N ASN A 56 7.69 33.53 26.19
CA ASN A 56 7.38 34.96 26.29
C ASN A 56 7.89 35.76 25.08
N ALA A 57 7.64 35.24 23.88
CA ALA A 57 8.13 35.77 22.62
C ALA A 57 7.02 36.45 21.82
N THR A 58 7.44 37.25 20.84
CA THR A 58 6.55 37.98 19.93
C THR A 58 6.74 37.49 18.50
N LEU A 59 5.63 37.25 17.79
CA LEU A 59 5.60 37.00 16.34
C LEU A 59 4.99 38.21 15.65
N VAL A 60 5.66 38.78 14.65
CA VAL A 60 5.16 39.93 13.90
C VAL A 60 4.98 39.54 12.45
N ILE A 61 3.79 39.83 11.91
CA ILE A 61 3.44 39.57 10.51
C ILE A 61 3.04 40.87 9.81
N ARG A 62 3.34 40.97 8.52
CA ARG A 62 2.88 42.04 7.63
C ARG A 62 2.65 41.45 6.24
N ASP A 63 1.51 41.78 5.63
CA ASP A 63 1.14 41.40 4.26
C ASP A 63 1.36 39.91 3.97
N GLY A 64 0.88 39.09 4.90
CA GLY A 64 0.92 37.63 4.81
C GLY A 64 2.29 36.97 5.02
N LYS A 65 3.30 37.73 5.46
CA LYS A 65 4.64 37.21 5.78
C LYS A 65 5.03 37.48 7.23
N ILE A 66 5.90 36.63 7.76
CA ILE A 66 6.57 36.84 9.04
C ILE A 66 7.70 37.85 8.83
N ILE A 67 7.69 38.96 9.56
CA ILE A 67 8.72 39.99 9.46
C ILE A 67 9.67 40.01 10.66
N ASP A 68 9.25 39.50 11.82
CA ASP A 68 10.09 39.37 13.01
C ASP A 68 9.55 38.28 13.95
N VAL A 69 10.44 37.58 14.65
CA VAL A 69 10.08 36.53 15.62
C VAL A 69 11.13 36.39 16.72
N GLY A 70 10.71 36.52 17.97
CA GLY A 70 11.59 36.29 19.12
C GLY A 70 11.20 37.05 20.39
N PRO A 71 11.94 36.85 21.49
CA PRO A 71 11.70 37.54 22.77
C PRO A 71 11.85 39.07 22.71
N SER A 72 12.55 39.58 21.70
CA SER A 72 12.83 41.01 21.51
C SER A 72 12.38 41.52 20.15
N ALA A 73 11.42 40.82 19.50
CA ALA A 73 10.91 41.24 18.21
C ALA A 73 10.26 42.62 18.29
N SER A 74 10.58 43.47 17.32
CA SER A 74 10.15 44.86 17.29
C SER A 74 8.71 44.97 16.79
N ILE A 75 7.82 45.56 17.60
CA ILE A 75 6.40 45.74 17.26
C ILE A 75 6.24 47.04 16.46
N PRO A 76 5.80 47.00 15.19
CA PRO A 76 5.49 48.19 14.41
C PRO A 76 4.35 48.99 15.06
N LYS A 77 4.40 50.32 14.97
CA LYS A 77 3.42 51.20 15.65
C LYS A 77 2.00 51.06 15.12
N ASP A 78 1.86 50.66 13.86
CA ASP A 78 0.63 50.40 13.14
C ASP A 78 0.12 48.95 13.28
N ALA A 79 0.87 48.09 13.97
CA ALA A 79 0.48 46.70 14.16
C ALA A 79 -0.71 46.57 15.11
N VAL A 80 -1.68 45.74 14.73
CA VAL A 80 -2.71 45.27 15.66
C VAL A 80 -2.06 44.27 16.62
N VAL A 81 -1.99 44.64 17.90
CA VAL A 81 -1.36 43.81 18.93
C VAL A 81 -2.39 42.83 19.52
N LEU A 82 -2.07 41.55 19.47
CA LEU A 82 -2.81 40.49 20.14
C LEU A 82 -1.95 39.95 21.29
N ASP A 83 -2.51 39.95 22.49
CA ASP A 83 -1.88 39.29 23.64
C ASP A 83 -2.16 37.78 23.60
N CYS A 84 -1.09 37.00 23.50
CA CYS A 84 -1.09 35.54 23.43
C CYS A 84 -0.51 34.93 24.71
N LYS A 85 -0.55 35.64 25.83
CA LYS A 85 -0.15 35.11 27.14
C LYS A 85 -0.84 33.78 27.44
N GLY A 86 -0.03 32.78 27.81
CA GLY A 86 -0.49 31.41 28.10
C GLY A 86 -0.95 30.64 26.86
N LYS A 87 -0.65 31.12 25.65
CA LYS A 87 -0.93 30.44 24.39
C LYS A 87 0.36 29.95 23.74
N TYR A 88 0.21 28.97 22.87
CA TYR A 88 1.29 28.48 22.04
C TYR A 88 1.06 28.87 20.58
N ILE A 89 2.15 29.15 19.87
CA ILE A 89 2.13 29.40 18.42
C ILE A 89 3.01 28.36 17.73
N TYR A 90 2.44 27.64 16.77
CA TYR A 90 3.13 26.60 15.97
C TYR A 90 3.05 26.95 14.48
N PRO A 91 4.01 26.53 13.62
CA PRO A 91 3.76 26.54 12.18
C PRO A 91 2.54 25.69 11.84
N SER A 92 1.72 26.14 10.89
CA SER A 92 0.63 25.30 10.36
C SER A 92 1.21 24.10 9.63
N PHE A 93 0.49 22.98 9.67
CA PHE A 93 0.93 21.74 9.05
C PHE A 93 0.89 21.83 7.53
N VAL A 94 1.75 21.02 6.89
CA VAL A 94 1.89 20.87 5.45
C VAL A 94 1.57 19.43 5.06
N ASP A 95 0.47 19.23 4.32
CA ASP A 95 0.13 17.92 3.76
C ASP A 95 0.69 17.82 2.34
N ILE A 96 1.44 16.77 2.00
CA ILE A 96 1.96 16.59 0.64
C ILE A 96 1.20 15.54 -0.17
N PHE A 97 0.00 15.15 0.27
CA PHE A 97 -0.90 14.28 -0.50
C PHE A 97 -2.37 14.64 -0.29
N SER A 98 -2.95 15.41 -1.21
CA SER A 98 -4.35 15.84 -1.16
C SER A 98 -4.98 15.90 -2.56
N ASN A 99 -6.31 15.93 -2.60
CA ASN A 99 -7.13 16.25 -3.78
C ASN A 99 -7.89 17.59 -3.62
N TYR A 100 -7.52 18.42 -2.63
CA TYR A 100 -8.18 19.69 -2.35
C TYR A 100 -8.27 20.61 -3.58
N GLY A 101 -9.47 21.13 -3.86
CA GLY A 101 -9.70 22.05 -4.97
C GLY A 101 -9.68 21.39 -6.36
N LEU A 102 -9.66 20.06 -6.42
CA LEU A 102 -9.72 19.27 -7.64
C LEU A 102 -10.96 18.37 -7.63
N SER A 103 -11.46 18.02 -8.80
CA SER A 103 -12.57 17.06 -8.90
C SER A 103 -12.06 15.63 -8.71
N ASP A 104 -12.84 14.83 -7.98
CA ASP A 104 -12.56 13.41 -7.85
C ASP A 104 -12.64 12.75 -9.23
N ALA A 105 -11.71 11.84 -9.48
CA ALA A 105 -11.77 10.98 -10.65
C ALA A 105 -13.08 10.19 -10.61
N LYS A 106 -14.02 10.50 -11.52
CA LYS A 106 -15.18 9.63 -11.71
C LYS A 106 -14.63 8.31 -12.23
N LYS A 107 -14.69 7.24 -11.44
CA LYS A 107 -14.34 5.90 -11.92
C LYS A 107 -15.04 5.71 -13.26
N GLY A 108 -14.25 5.50 -14.31
CA GLY A 108 -14.73 5.26 -15.66
C GLY A 108 -15.44 3.94 -15.62
N GLY A 109 -16.71 3.97 -15.24
CA GLY A 109 -17.58 2.82 -15.32
C GLY A 109 -17.70 2.50 -16.79
N SER A 110 -16.88 1.56 -17.29
CA SER A 110 -17.49 0.55 -18.13
C SER A 110 -18.66 0.06 -17.30
N ALA A 111 -19.88 0.40 -17.70
CA ALA A 111 -21.07 -0.20 -17.13
C ALA A 111 -20.77 -1.71 -17.00
N TRP A 112 -21.29 -2.38 -15.99
CA TRP A 112 -21.08 -3.84 -15.79
C TRP A 112 -21.32 -4.67 -17.07
N ASN A 113 -22.02 -4.07 -18.05
CA ASN A 113 -22.39 -4.57 -19.35
C ASN A 113 -21.72 -3.90 -20.57
N ALA A 114 -20.69 -3.07 -20.41
CA ALA A 114 -20.04 -2.38 -21.53
C ALA A 114 -19.15 -3.34 -22.35
N PRO A 115 -19.13 -3.20 -23.69
CA PRO A 115 -18.21 -3.96 -24.53
C PRO A 115 -16.74 -3.58 -24.26
N PRO A 116 -15.77 -4.48 -24.53
CA PRO A 116 -14.36 -4.16 -24.43
C PRO A 116 -13.95 -2.94 -25.27
N GLN A 117 -13.11 -2.09 -24.70
CA GLN A 117 -12.43 -0.98 -25.35
C GLN A 117 -10.91 -1.23 -25.38
N PHE A 118 -10.38 -1.56 -26.56
CA PHE A 118 -8.93 -1.78 -26.74
C PHE A 118 -8.16 -0.51 -27.11
N LEU A 119 -8.79 0.39 -27.88
CA LEU A 119 -8.16 1.64 -28.33
C LEU A 119 -8.50 2.83 -27.43
N SER A 120 -7.60 3.82 -27.35
CA SER A 120 -7.85 5.03 -26.58
C SER A 120 -8.93 5.89 -27.23
N ASN A 121 -9.85 6.41 -26.40
CA ASN A 121 -10.86 7.37 -26.82
C ASN A 121 -10.44 8.82 -26.58
N THR A 122 -9.26 9.06 -26.00
CA THR A 122 -8.73 10.41 -25.78
C THR A 122 -8.40 11.06 -27.13
N LYS A 123 -9.06 12.18 -27.46
CA LYS A 123 -8.90 12.87 -28.74
C LYS A 123 -7.75 13.86 -28.67
N GLY A 124 -6.83 13.79 -29.64
CA GLY A 124 -5.67 14.68 -29.75
C GLY A 124 -4.35 13.90 -29.86
N PRO A 125 -3.21 14.59 -29.94
CA PRO A 125 -1.88 13.99 -30.05
C PRO A 125 -1.39 13.50 -28.67
N TYR A 126 -2.17 12.63 -28.02
CA TYR A 126 -1.86 12.06 -26.70
C TYR A 126 -1.32 10.63 -26.82
N GLY A 127 -0.84 10.08 -25.70
CA GLY A 127 -0.41 8.69 -25.63
C GLY A 127 -1.52 7.70 -26.01
N TRP A 128 -1.11 6.51 -26.45
CA TRP A 128 -2.04 5.46 -26.89
C TRP A 128 -2.86 4.86 -25.73
N ASN A 129 -2.44 5.07 -24.47
CA ASN A 129 -3.09 4.54 -23.27
C ASN A 129 -3.66 5.65 -22.37
N GLN A 130 -4.95 5.57 -22.04
CA GLN A 130 -5.70 6.53 -21.23
C GLN A 130 -5.31 6.58 -19.75
N ALA A 131 -4.58 5.58 -19.26
CA ALA A 131 -4.05 5.57 -17.90
C ALA A 131 -2.79 6.43 -17.74
N ILE A 132 -2.17 6.88 -18.84
CA ILE A 132 -0.98 7.75 -18.84
C ILE A 132 -1.43 9.19 -19.08
N LYS A 133 -1.64 9.94 -18.00
CA LYS A 133 -2.17 11.32 -18.00
C LYS A 133 -1.11 12.34 -17.58
N SER A 134 0.11 12.14 -18.04
CA SER A 134 1.28 12.97 -17.70
C SER A 134 1.11 14.46 -18.00
N GLU A 135 0.25 14.77 -18.96
CA GLU A 135 -0.08 16.12 -19.43
C GLU A 135 -0.93 16.93 -18.44
N ILE A 136 -1.56 16.29 -17.46
CA ILE A 136 -2.43 16.99 -16.50
C ILE A 136 -1.61 17.94 -15.62
N ASN A 137 -2.09 19.17 -15.47
CA ASN A 137 -1.52 20.18 -14.60
C ASN A 137 -2.55 20.57 -13.54
N ALA A 138 -2.31 20.18 -12.29
CA ALA A 138 -3.25 20.45 -11.21
C ALA A 138 -3.59 21.94 -11.06
N ALA A 139 -2.63 22.85 -11.33
CA ALA A 139 -2.87 24.29 -11.22
C ALA A 139 -3.89 24.81 -12.24
N ASP A 140 -3.99 24.20 -13.43
CA ASP A 140 -4.90 24.65 -14.50
C ASP A 140 -6.38 24.33 -14.18
N VAL A 141 -6.62 23.36 -13.31
CA VAL A 141 -7.96 22.87 -12.94
C VAL A 141 -8.26 23.04 -11.45
N PHE A 142 -7.40 23.75 -10.72
CA PHE A 142 -7.56 24.05 -9.31
C PHE A 142 -8.60 25.16 -9.09
N ALA A 143 -9.47 24.96 -8.11
CA ALA A 143 -10.40 25.98 -7.62
C ALA A 143 -10.40 26.02 -6.08
N VAL A 144 -10.45 27.22 -5.52
CA VAL A 144 -10.57 27.39 -4.06
C VAL A 144 -11.96 26.94 -3.60
N ASP A 145 -12.01 26.04 -2.62
CA ASP A 145 -13.25 25.53 -2.04
C ASP A 145 -13.19 25.57 -0.51
N ASP A 146 -13.80 26.59 0.08
CA ASP A 146 -13.76 26.77 1.53
C ASP A 146 -14.40 25.61 2.31
N SER A 147 -15.38 24.92 1.73
CA SER A 147 -16.05 23.78 2.37
C SER A 147 -15.10 22.58 2.53
N LYS A 148 -14.10 22.46 1.66
CA LYS A 148 -13.04 21.44 1.72
C LYS A 148 -11.81 21.93 2.48
N ALA A 149 -11.51 23.23 2.43
CA ALA A 149 -10.39 23.82 3.15
C ALA A 149 -10.65 23.92 4.66
N SER A 150 -11.87 24.24 5.09
CA SER A 150 -12.20 24.43 6.52
C SER A 150 -11.90 23.20 7.37
N PRO A 151 -12.33 21.96 7.01
CA PRO A 151 -12.01 20.77 7.80
C PRO A 151 -10.50 20.49 7.90
N LEU A 152 -9.70 20.85 6.90
CA LEU A 152 -8.24 20.72 6.93
C LEU A 152 -7.60 21.78 7.82
N ARG A 153 -8.10 23.02 7.79
CA ARG A 153 -7.65 24.08 8.70
C ARG A 153 -7.99 23.76 10.16
N GLU A 154 -9.14 23.16 10.41
CA GLU A 154 -9.59 22.73 11.76
C GLU A 154 -8.64 21.75 12.44
N ILE A 155 -7.96 20.90 11.65
CA ILE A 155 -6.98 19.92 12.16
C ILE A 155 -5.53 20.42 12.07
N GLY A 156 -5.33 21.69 11.69
CA GLY A 156 -4.04 22.38 11.77
C GLY A 156 -3.29 22.55 10.45
N PHE A 157 -3.80 22.07 9.31
CA PHE A 157 -3.15 22.29 8.01
C PHE A 157 -3.31 23.73 7.54
N GLY A 158 -2.27 24.31 6.95
CA GLY A 158 -2.31 25.61 6.28
C GLY A 158 -1.88 25.55 4.81
N THR A 159 -1.25 24.47 4.40
CA THR A 159 -0.72 24.28 3.04
C THR A 159 -0.86 22.82 2.66
N VAL A 160 -1.26 22.58 1.41
CA VAL A 160 -1.41 21.23 0.86
C VAL A 160 -0.81 21.13 -0.54
N LEU A 161 -0.26 19.97 -0.87
CA LEU A 161 0.06 19.58 -2.24
C LEU A 161 -1.15 18.87 -2.83
N THR A 162 -1.83 19.51 -3.78
CA THR A 162 -3.02 18.96 -4.42
C THR A 162 -2.69 18.36 -5.78
N GLN A 163 -3.22 17.17 -6.06
CA GLN A 163 -3.04 16.46 -7.33
C GLN A 163 -4.29 15.68 -7.71
N GLN A 164 -4.50 15.51 -9.01
CA GLN A 164 -5.58 14.67 -9.51
C GLN A 164 -5.18 13.20 -9.34
N GLN A 165 -5.90 12.46 -8.50
CA GLN A 165 -5.60 11.06 -8.20
C GLN A 165 -6.24 10.14 -9.26
N ASP A 166 -5.81 10.26 -10.51
CA ASP A 166 -6.43 9.59 -11.67
C ASP A 166 -5.39 9.05 -12.66
N GLY A 167 -5.22 7.73 -12.70
CA GLY A 167 -4.34 7.04 -13.64
C GLY A 167 -3.01 6.57 -13.05
N ILE A 168 -2.25 5.85 -13.87
CA ILE A 168 -0.93 5.31 -13.53
C ILE A 168 0.09 6.45 -13.52
N ALA A 169 0.01 7.34 -14.50
CA ALA A 169 0.71 8.63 -14.50
C ALA A 169 -0.34 9.74 -14.38
N ARG A 170 -0.19 10.60 -13.36
CA ARG A 170 -1.26 11.53 -12.93
C ARG A 170 -0.96 13.00 -13.21
N GLY A 171 0.11 13.26 -13.97
CA GLY A 171 0.56 14.61 -14.27
C GLY A 171 1.24 15.28 -13.08
N THR A 172 1.04 16.59 -12.93
CA THR A 172 1.73 17.43 -11.95
C THR A 172 0.83 17.89 -10.81
N ALA A 173 1.40 17.99 -9.62
CA ALA A 173 0.77 18.48 -8.40
C ALA A 173 1.08 19.96 -8.16
N ALA A 174 0.09 20.71 -7.64
CA ALA A 174 0.21 22.12 -7.30
C ALA A 174 0.34 22.29 -5.78
N LEU A 175 1.27 23.14 -5.33
CA LEU A 175 1.38 23.52 -3.93
C LEU A 175 0.49 24.72 -3.66
N VAL A 176 -0.50 24.59 -2.79
CA VAL A 176 -1.50 25.63 -2.51
C VAL A 176 -1.66 25.87 -1.02
N THR A 177 -1.98 27.11 -0.63
CA THR A 177 -2.43 27.41 0.73
C THR A 177 -3.93 27.19 0.88
N LEU A 178 -4.39 26.98 2.12
CA LEU A 178 -5.81 26.85 2.44
C LEU A 178 -6.50 28.20 2.71
N ALA A 179 -5.96 29.30 2.19
CA ALA A 179 -6.59 30.62 2.29
C ALA A 179 -7.80 30.71 1.35
N THR A 180 -8.76 31.56 1.72
CA THR A 180 -9.99 31.88 0.99
C THR A 180 -9.78 33.14 0.16
N GLU A 181 -8.70 33.12 -0.62
CA GLU A 181 -8.32 34.17 -1.55
C GLU A 181 -8.41 33.62 -2.97
N ARG A 182 -8.10 34.43 -3.98
CA ARG A 182 -8.14 33.98 -5.39
C ARG A 182 -7.07 32.91 -5.66
N GLU A 183 -7.33 32.03 -6.62
CA GLU A 183 -6.45 30.93 -7.02
C GLU A 183 -5.02 31.41 -7.29
N ASN A 184 -4.88 32.55 -7.99
CA ASN A 184 -3.59 33.12 -8.36
C ASN A 184 -2.76 33.63 -7.16
N THR A 185 -3.35 33.80 -5.97
CA THR A 185 -2.64 34.23 -4.75
C THR A 185 -2.38 33.07 -3.79
N VAL A 186 -3.17 32.00 -3.86
CA VAL A 186 -3.02 30.82 -2.99
C VAL A 186 -2.11 29.74 -3.57
N VAL A 187 -1.93 29.69 -4.89
CA VAL A 187 -0.98 28.78 -5.55
C VAL A 187 0.46 29.25 -5.31
N LEU A 188 1.20 28.51 -4.51
CA LEU A 188 2.60 28.82 -4.17
C LEU A 188 3.60 28.31 -5.20
N ARG A 189 3.27 27.18 -5.85
CA ARG A 189 4.01 26.58 -6.96
C ARG A 189 3.03 25.83 -7.86
N GLU A 190 3.03 26.18 -9.13
CA GLU A 190 2.20 25.54 -10.16
C GLU A 190 2.52 24.04 -10.30
N LYS A 191 3.81 23.70 -10.39
CA LYS A 191 4.32 22.33 -10.53
C LYS A 191 5.33 22.04 -9.44
N ALA A 192 4.89 21.32 -8.41
CA ALA A 192 5.69 21.02 -7.22
C ALA A 192 6.12 19.55 -7.12
N ALA A 193 5.34 18.63 -7.71
CA ALA A 193 5.65 17.21 -7.80
C ALA A 193 4.96 16.58 -9.03
N ALA A 194 5.30 15.33 -9.36
CA ALA A 194 4.59 14.49 -10.31
C ALA A 194 3.97 13.28 -9.60
N GLY A 195 2.77 12.86 -9.99
CA GLY A 195 2.01 11.79 -9.34
C GLY A 195 1.97 10.48 -10.13
N TYR A 196 2.09 9.35 -9.43
CA TYR A 196 2.09 8.01 -10.01
C TYR A 196 1.31 7.02 -9.13
N SER A 197 0.82 5.93 -9.73
CA SER A 197 0.24 4.79 -9.00
C SER A 197 0.19 3.53 -9.89
N PHE A 198 -0.19 2.39 -9.33
CA PHE A 198 -0.54 1.21 -10.12
C PHE A 198 -2.00 1.17 -10.59
N ASP A 199 -2.85 2.09 -10.13
CA ASP A 199 -4.27 2.18 -10.50
C ASP A 199 -4.45 2.91 -11.84
N LYS A 200 -5.19 2.32 -12.79
CA LYS A 200 -5.52 2.95 -14.07
C LYS A 200 -6.54 4.09 -14.00
N GLY A 201 -7.10 4.34 -12.81
CA GLY A 201 -8.03 5.42 -12.51
C GLY A 201 -9.30 5.34 -13.36
N SER A 202 -9.67 6.44 -13.99
CA SER A 202 -10.86 6.55 -14.83
C SER A 202 -10.68 5.99 -16.25
N SER A 203 -9.53 5.40 -16.58
CA SER A 203 -9.29 4.77 -17.89
C SER A 203 -10.32 3.67 -18.17
N THR A 204 -11.08 3.83 -19.26
CA THR A 204 -12.06 2.85 -19.74
C THR A 204 -11.45 1.80 -20.68
N GLN A 205 -10.19 2.00 -21.12
CA GLN A 205 -9.46 0.96 -21.84
C GLN A 205 -9.29 -0.30 -21.00
N ASN A 206 -9.36 -1.47 -21.66
CA ASN A 206 -9.14 -2.75 -21.00
C ASN A 206 -7.68 -2.93 -20.55
N TYR A 207 -6.69 -2.50 -21.33
CA TYR A 207 -5.29 -2.61 -20.95
C TYR A 207 -4.87 -1.38 -20.13
N PRO A 208 -4.27 -1.55 -18.93
CA PRO A 208 -4.06 -2.82 -18.23
C PRO A 208 -5.30 -3.23 -17.40
N ASN A 209 -5.48 -4.53 -17.16
CA ASN A 209 -6.47 -5.05 -16.20
C ASN A 209 -5.88 -5.89 -15.06
N SER A 210 -4.54 -5.93 -14.98
CA SER A 210 -3.78 -6.59 -13.93
C SER A 210 -2.69 -5.67 -13.38
N LEU A 211 -2.20 -5.96 -12.16
CA LEU A 211 -1.07 -5.22 -11.59
C LEU A 211 0.21 -5.35 -12.45
N MET A 212 0.50 -6.54 -12.96
CA MET A 212 1.63 -6.76 -13.86
C MET A 212 1.49 -5.97 -15.17
N GLY A 213 0.28 -5.82 -15.70
CA GLY A 213 0.00 -4.93 -16.84
C GLY A 213 0.26 -3.47 -16.52
N SER A 214 -0.16 -2.98 -15.35
CA SER A 214 0.16 -1.62 -14.90
C SER A 214 1.67 -1.38 -14.79
N ILE A 215 2.40 -2.36 -14.24
CA ILE A 215 3.86 -2.33 -14.12
C ILE A 215 4.51 -2.32 -15.51
N ALA A 216 4.09 -3.20 -16.42
CA ALA A 216 4.63 -3.27 -17.77
C ALA A 216 4.36 -2.00 -18.58
N LEU A 217 3.14 -1.44 -18.49
CA LEU A 217 2.80 -0.17 -19.12
C LEU A 217 3.68 0.96 -18.60
N LEU A 218 3.91 1.02 -17.29
CA LEU A 218 4.77 2.02 -16.67
C LEU A 218 6.22 1.89 -17.17
N ARG A 219 6.78 0.67 -17.19
CA ARG A 219 8.12 0.40 -17.73
C ARG A 219 8.24 0.78 -19.20
N GLN A 220 7.26 0.38 -20.03
CA GLN A 220 7.25 0.71 -21.45
C GLN A 220 7.11 2.23 -21.65
N THR A 221 6.36 2.93 -20.80
CA THR A 221 6.24 4.40 -20.84
C THR A 221 7.57 5.10 -20.57
N TYR A 222 8.38 4.60 -19.63
CA TYR A 222 9.74 5.11 -19.41
C TYR A 222 10.62 4.94 -20.67
N LEU A 223 10.61 3.75 -21.28
CA LEU A 223 11.39 3.45 -22.50
C LEU A 223 10.92 4.30 -23.69
N ASP A 224 9.61 4.42 -23.86
CA ASP A 224 8.98 5.22 -24.91
C ASP A 224 9.31 6.70 -24.74
N ALA A 225 9.28 7.22 -23.52
CA ALA A 225 9.63 8.62 -23.26
C ALA A 225 11.12 8.91 -23.55
N GLN A 226 12.02 7.99 -23.20
CA GLN A 226 13.44 8.09 -23.55
C GLN A 226 13.66 8.07 -25.06
N TRP A 227 12.99 7.15 -25.76
CA TRP A 227 13.01 7.07 -27.21
C TRP A 227 12.48 8.37 -27.86
N TYR A 228 11.31 8.83 -27.41
CA TYR A 228 10.64 10.04 -27.89
C TYR A 228 11.53 11.29 -27.76
N LYS A 229 12.27 11.41 -26.65
CA LYS A 229 13.23 12.51 -26.42
C LYS A 229 14.34 12.56 -27.48
N SER A 230 14.72 11.41 -28.04
CA SER A 230 15.80 11.29 -29.03
C SER A 230 15.31 11.27 -30.48
N GLN A 231 14.03 10.93 -30.73
CA GLN A 231 13.46 10.73 -32.08
C GLN A 231 12.16 11.50 -32.33
N THR A 232 11.93 12.61 -31.61
CA THR A 232 10.68 13.40 -31.63
C THR A 232 10.17 13.71 -33.05
N GLY A 233 11.08 14.03 -33.98
CA GLY A 233 10.73 14.36 -35.36
C GLY A 233 10.20 13.20 -36.21
N LYS A 234 10.41 11.94 -35.80
CA LYS A 234 9.94 10.75 -36.52
C LYS A 234 8.61 10.20 -36.01
N GLU A 235 8.33 10.33 -34.71
CA GLU A 235 7.09 9.82 -34.09
C GLU A 235 5.92 10.81 -34.16
N GLY A 236 6.18 12.07 -34.50
CA GLY A 236 5.18 13.13 -34.46
C GLY A 236 4.99 13.72 -33.06
N LEU A 237 3.98 14.58 -32.88
CA LEU A 237 3.69 15.18 -31.57
C LEU A 237 3.02 14.16 -30.65
N ASN A 238 3.54 14.01 -29.43
CA ASN A 238 2.94 13.22 -28.36
C ASN A 238 3.01 14.01 -27.05
N LEU A 239 1.90 14.65 -26.67
CA LEU A 239 1.81 15.53 -25.51
C LEU A 239 2.02 14.78 -24.19
N SER A 240 1.59 13.52 -24.10
CA SER A 240 1.75 12.70 -22.89
C SER A 240 3.23 12.35 -22.65
N LEU A 241 3.97 11.92 -23.67
CA LEU A 241 5.42 11.63 -23.54
C LEU A 241 6.26 12.90 -23.40
N GLN A 242 5.86 14.01 -24.03
CA GLN A 242 6.50 15.30 -23.84
C GLN A 242 6.34 15.78 -22.38
N ALA A 243 5.12 15.74 -21.86
CA ALA A 243 4.84 16.11 -20.47
C ALA A 243 5.55 15.17 -19.49
N TRP A 244 5.55 13.86 -19.74
CA TRP A 244 6.31 12.89 -18.95
C TRP A 244 7.77 13.29 -18.80
N ASN A 245 8.45 13.59 -19.92
CA ASN A 245 9.84 14.00 -19.94
C ASN A 245 10.08 15.31 -19.18
N ASN A 246 9.17 16.27 -19.30
CA ASN A 246 9.25 17.55 -18.57
C ASN A 246 9.09 17.35 -17.05
N ASN A 247 8.26 16.39 -16.63
CA ASN A 247 7.93 16.14 -15.24
C ASN A 247 9.05 15.40 -14.47
N GLN A 248 9.98 14.73 -15.16
CA GLN A 248 11.03 13.90 -14.52
C GLN A 248 11.94 14.66 -13.54
N GLN A 249 12.04 15.99 -13.66
CA GLN A 249 12.86 16.82 -12.75
C GLN A 249 12.15 17.18 -11.44
N LEU A 250 10.84 16.92 -11.36
CA LEU A 250 10.03 17.15 -10.17
C LEU A 250 10.21 15.99 -9.18
N PRO A 251 10.06 16.24 -7.87
CA PRO A 251 9.81 15.15 -6.91
C PRO A 251 8.68 14.25 -7.42
N GLN A 252 8.87 12.93 -7.37
CA GLN A 252 7.90 11.96 -7.89
C GLN A 252 7.23 11.24 -6.72
N ILE A 253 5.91 11.39 -6.61
CA ILE A 253 5.10 10.77 -5.55
C ILE A 253 4.39 9.56 -6.14
N PHE A 254 4.63 8.37 -5.57
CA PHE A 254 4.03 7.12 -5.98
C PHE A 254 3.06 6.63 -4.90
N GLU A 255 1.77 6.54 -5.22
CA GLU A 255 0.78 5.95 -4.34
C GLU A 255 0.74 4.44 -4.50
N VAL A 256 0.84 3.73 -3.37
CA VAL A 256 0.79 2.26 -3.29
C VAL A 256 -0.34 1.81 -2.36
N ALA A 257 -0.83 0.60 -2.58
CA ALA A 257 -1.92 0.03 -1.77
C ALA A 257 -1.41 -0.70 -0.51
N ASP A 258 -0.18 -1.23 -0.55
CA ASP A 258 0.42 -1.95 0.56
C ASP A 258 1.97 -1.94 0.52
N LYS A 259 2.57 -2.56 1.54
CA LYS A 259 4.01 -2.77 1.68
C LYS A 259 4.69 -3.48 0.50
N TRP A 260 4.00 -4.37 -0.21
CA TRP A 260 4.58 -5.10 -1.34
C TRP A 260 4.61 -4.21 -2.58
N ASP A 261 3.56 -3.43 -2.79
CA ASP A 261 3.52 -2.40 -3.82
C ASP A 261 4.57 -1.30 -3.57
N ALA A 262 4.86 -0.95 -2.32
CA ALA A 262 5.98 -0.06 -1.99
C ALA A 262 7.32 -0.59 -2.53
N ILE A 263 7.60 -1.87 -2.30
CA ILE A 263 8.84 -2.53 -2.78
C ILE A 263 8.82 -2.66 -4.32
N ARG A 264 7.67 -2.92 -4.94
CA ARG A 264 7.53 -2.96 -6.40
C ARG A 264 7.79 -1.60 -7.04
N ALA A 265 7.22 -0.53 -6.47
CA ALA A 265 7.42 0.83 -6.95
C ALA A 265 8.89 1.24 -6.83
N ASP A 266 9.53 0.95 -5.70
CA ASP A 266 10.97 1.20 -5.49
C ASP A 266 11.84 0.46 -6.52
N LYS A 267 11.57 -0.83 -6.76
CA LYS A 267 12.29 -1.62 -7.77
C LYS A 267 12.19 -1.03 -9.18
N ILE A 268 11.00 -0.55 -9.57
CA ILE A 268 10.81 0.13 -10.86
C ILE A 268 11.57 1.46 -10.87
N GLY A 269 11.56 2.19 -9.75
CA GLY A 269 12.36 3.39 -9.56
C GLY A 269 13.84 3.13 -9.80
N ASP A 270 14.40 2.11 -9.17
CA ASP A 270 15.79 1.67 -9.34
C ASP A 270 16.14 1.34 -10.79
N GLU A 271 15.24 0.64 -11.51
CA GLU A 271 15.43 0.29 -12.93
C GLU A 271 15.62 1.53 -13.82
N PHE A 272 15.02 2.66 -13.49
CA PHE A 272 15.08 3.90 -14.26
C PHE A 272 15.82 5.05 -13.56
N GLY A 273 16.46 4.79 -12.41
CA GLY A 273 17.20 5.79 -11.63
C GLY A 273 16.34 6.86 -10.98
N VAL A 274 15.12 6.51 -10.57
CA VAL A 274 14.15 7.40 -9.91
C VAL A 274 13.96 6.98 -8.46
N GLN A 275 14.25 7.88 -7.51
CA GLN A 275 13.86 7.69 -6.12
C GLN A 275 12.45 8.26 -5.91
N TYR A 276 11.46 7.39 -5.79
CA TYR A 276 10.10 7.82 -5.46
C TYR A 276 9.96 8.26 -3.99
N ILE A 277 9.07 9.22 -3.77
CA ILE A 277 8.42 9.46 -2.48
C ILE A 277 7.18 8.57 -2.46
N ILE A 278 7.08 7.65 -1.51
CA ILE A 278 6.03 6.63 -1.52
C ILE A 278 4.90 7.04 -0.58
N LYS A 279 3.68 7.21 -1.09
CA LYS A 279 2.48 7.29 -0.24
C LYS A 279 2.08 5.88 0.16
N ALA A 280 2.22 5.60 1.44
CA ALA A 280 2.07 4.28 2.06
C ALA A 280 0.62 3.77 2.07
N GLY A 281 0.47 2.46 2.13
CA GLY A 281 -0.81 1.76 2.32
C GLY A 281 -1.25 1.61 3.77
N GLY A 282 -0.35 1.80 4.74
CA GLY A 282 -0.64 1.76 6.18
C GLY A 282 -0.29 0.42 6.85
N ASN A 283 0.54 -0.39 6.21
CA ASN A 283 0.94 -1.73 6.68
C ASN A 283 2.43 -2.05 6.48
N GLU A 284 3.24 -1.04 6.19
CA GLU A 284 4.68 -1.11 5.93
C GLU A 284 5.47 -1.58 7.15
N TYR A 285 4.99 -1.30 8.36
CA TYR A 285 5.58 -1.80 9.61
C TYR A 285 5.74 -3.33 9.67
N GLN A 286 4.94 -4.08 8.88
CA GLN A 286 5.01 -5.54 8.82
C GLN A 286 6.29 -6.07 8.15
N ARG A 287 7.00 -5.22 7.41
CA ARG A 287 8.27 -5.51 6.71
C ARG A 287 9.22 -4.32 6.82
N ILE A 288 9.35 -3.76 8.02
CA ILE A 288 10.07 -2.49 8.25
C ILE A 288 11.54 -2.54 7.78
N ASN A 289 12.18 -3.72 7.83
CA ASN A 289 13.56 -3.88 7.37
C ASN A 289 13.67 -3.77 5.85
N GLU A 290 12.76 -4.44 5.13
CA GLU A 290 12.65 -4.35 3.67
C GLU A 290 12.26 -2.93 3.24
N ILE A 291 11.35 -2.29 3.97
CA ILE A 291 10.95 -0.90 3.73
C ILE A 291 12.13 0.05 3.94
N ALA A 292 12.95 -0.15 4.99
CA ALA A 292 14.16 0.64 5.20
C ALA A 292 15.19 0.45 4.07
N ALA A 293 15.26 -0.75 3.48
CA ALA A 293 16.19 -1.06 2.39
C ALA A 293 15.88 -0.30 1.09
N THR A 294 14.62 0.13 0.89
CA THR A 294 14.22 0.99 -0.25
C THR A 294 14.88 2.36 -0.22
N LYS A 295 15.27 2.84 0.97
CA LYS A 295 15.77 4.22 1.21
C LYS A 295 14.80 5.32 0.76
N ALA A 296 13.57 4.97 0.40
CA ALA A 296 12.55 5.92 0.01
C ALA A 296 12.10 6.76 1.21
N THR A 297 11.57 7.94 0.91
CA THR A 297 10.83 8.75 1.89
C THR A 297 9.35 8.46 1.78
N PHE A 298 8.66 8.30 2.91
CA PHE A 298 7.25 7.88 2.91
C PHE A 298 6.28 8.97 3.33
N ILE A 299 5.06 8.93 2.80
CA ILE A 299 3.92 9.73 3.24
C ILE A 299 2.96 8.75 3.92
N LEU A 300 2.85 8.82 5.25
CA LEU A 300 2.07 7.88 6.05
C LEU A 300 0.65 8.42 6.31
N PRO A 301 -0.40 7.72 5.86
CA PRO A 301 -1.76 8.05 6.25
C PRO A 301 -2.01 7.63 7.70
N LEU A 302 -2.65 8.50 8.49
CA LEU A 302 -3.07 8.16 9.84
C LEU A 302 -4.46 7.48 9.86
N ASN A 303 -4.73 6.62 8.89
CA ASN A 303 -6.02 5.95 8.71
C ASN A 303 -5.98 4.54 9.30
N PHE A 304 -6.01 4.45 10.64
CA PHE A 304 -5.90 3.14 11.28
C PHE A 304 -7.19 2.31 11.14
N PRO A 305 -7.08 0.98 10.98
CA PRO A 305 -8.21 0.07 11.13
C PRO A 305 -8.99 0.30 12.43
N GLY A 306 -10.32 0.25 12.34
CA GLY A 306 -11.20 0.29 13.51
C GLY A 306 -11.37 -1.11 14.11
N ALA A 307 -11.73 -1.18 15.40
CA ALA A 307 -12.02 -2.46 16.05
C ALA A 307 -13.19 -3.14 15.35
N MET A 308 -13.16 -4.47 15.23
CA MET A 308 -14.25 -5.24 14.63
C MET A 308 -15.22 -5.69 15.72
N ASP A 309 -16.50 -5.73 15.39
CA ASP A 309 -17.54 -6.23 16.29
C ASP A 309 -17.47 -7.75 16.36
N VAL A 310 -16.90 -8.26 17.45
CA VAL A 310 -16.65 -9.67 17.72
C VAL A 310 -17.44 -10.18 18.93
N GLU A 311 -18.53 -9.49 19.28
CA GLU A 311 -19.40 -9.86 20.40
C GLU A 311 -20.15 -11.17 20.13
N ASP A 312 -20.59 -11.41 18.89
CA ASP A 312 -21.09 -12.71 18.46
C ASP A 312 -19.92 -13.63 18.06
N PRO A 313 -19.75 -14.80 18.70
CA PRO A 313 -18.73 -15.78 18.32
C PRO A 313 -18.79 -16.24 16.86
N ASN A 314 -19.95 -16.24 16.22
CA ASN A 314 -20.10 -16.59 14.81
C ASN A 314 -19.53 -15.50 13.90
N ASP A 315 -19.86 -14.24 14.18
CA ASP A 315 -19.30 -13.09 13.48
C ASP A 315 -17.79 -13.02 13.67
N ALA A 316 -17.32 -13.32 14.88
CA ALA A 316 -15.90 -13.36 15.18
C ALA A 316 -15.14 -14.36 14.30
N ARG A 317 -15.76 -15.43 13.77
CA ARG A 317 -15.10 -16.39 12.85
C ARG A 317 -14.75 -15.79 11.50
N PHE A 318 -15.47 -14.78 11.04
CA PHE A 318 -15.22 -14.13 9.75
C PHE A 318 -13.99 -13.22 9.75
N VAL A 319 -13.52 -12.81 10.92
CA VAL A 319 -12.38 -11.91 11.06
C VAL A 319 -11.07 -12.70 11.05
N SER A 320 -10.19 -12.50 10.07
CA SER A 320 -8.89 -13.18 10.05
C SER A 320 -7.99 -12.73 11.22
N LEU A 321 -7.06 -13.60 11.67
CA LEU A 321 -6.09 -13.19 12.69
C LEU A 321 -5.18 -12.05 12.18
N ALA A 322 -4.87 -12.01 10.88
CA ALA A 322 -4.13 -10.92 10.26
C ALA A 322 -4.85 -9.58 10.43
N SER A 323 -6.17 -9.53 10.16
CA SER A 323 -6.99 -8.32 10.36
C SER A 323 -7.02 -7.88 11.81
N MET A 324 -7.12 -8.82 12.76
CA MET A 324 -7.10 -8.49 14.20
C MET A 324 -5.76 -7.91 14.64
N LYS A 325 -4.65 -8.49 14.18
CA LYS A 325 -3.31 -7.98 14.48
C LYS A 325 -3.05 -6.64 13.79
N HIS A 326 -3.53 -6.46 12.56
CA HIS A 326 -3.42 -5.19 11.86
C HIS A 326 -4.15 -4.07 12.62
N TRP A 327 -5.33 -4.35 13.19
CA TRP A 327 -6.03 -3.44 14.09
C TRP A 327 -5.18 -3.01 15.30
N GLU A 328 -4.55 -3.97 15.97
CA GLU A 328 -3.71 -3.70 17.14
C GLU A 328 -2.45 -2.90 16.78
N MET A 329 -1.80 -3.25 15.66
CA MET A 329 -0.44 -2.82 15.36
C MET A 329 -0.32 -1.63 14.42
N ALA A 330 -1.30 -1.34 13.56
CA ALA A 330 -1.23 -0.19 12.64
C ALA A 330 -0.86 1.15 13.32
N PRO A 331 -1.33 1.46 14.55
CA PRO A 331 -0.91 2.68 15.24
C PRO A 331 0.60 2.76 15.55
N THR A 332 1.34 1.64 15.54
CA THR A 332 2.79 1.62 15.75
C THR A 332 3.59 2.10 14.55
N GLU A 333 2.96 2.23 13.38
CA GLU A 333 3.68 2.45 12.12
C GLU A 333 4.56 3.70 12.10
N PRO A 334 4.09 4.91 12.47
CA PRO A 334 4.98 6.08 12.54
C PRO A 334 6.17 5.90 13.50
N ALA A 335 5.96 5.19 14.62
CA ALA A 335 7.01 4.89 15.58
C ALA A 335 8.02 3.87 15.03
N ALA A 336 7.56 2.89 14.25
CA ALA A 336 8.41 1.93 13.58
C ALA A 336 9.33 2.62 12.55
N PHE A 337 8.79 3.57 11.78
CA PHE A 337 9.55 4.39 10.85
C PHE A 337 10.58 5.27 11.56
N GLU A 338 10.19 5.94 12.64
CA GLU A 338 11.11 6.73 13.47
C GLU A 338 12.26 5.87 14.00
N LYS A 339 11.97 4.70 14.58
CA LYS A 339 12.97 3.78 15.14
C LYS A 339 13.91 3.21 14.08
N ALA A 340 13.41 2.98 12.87
CA ALA A 340 14.20 2.50 11.74
C ALA A 340 14.97 3.62 11.00
N ASN A 341 14.85 4.88 11.44
CA ASN A 341 15.42 6.06 10.78
C ASN A 341 14.96 6.24 9.32
N ILE A 342 13.73 5.81 9.00
CA ILE A 342 13.14 6.03 7.68
C ILE A 342 12.53 7.44 7.66
N PRO A 343 12.87 8.31 6.68
CA PRO A 343 12.24 9.62 6.57
C PRO A 343 10.75 9.48 6.23
N PHE A 344 9.88 10.22 6.92
CA PHE A 344 8.46 10.22 6.63
C PHE A 344 7.76 11.56 6.90
N CYS A 345 6.63 11.74 6.22
CA CYS A 345 5.64 12.78 6.45
C CYS A 345 4.32 12.14 6.90
N LEU A 346 3.42 12.94 7.48
CA LEU A 346 2.08 12.50 7.88
C LEU A 346 1.02 13.20 7.01
N THR A 347 -0.03 12.45 6.61
CA THR A 347 -1.12 12.98 5.77
C THR A 347 -2.49 12.66 6.35
N ALA A 348 -3.46 13.53 6.05
CA ALA A 348 -4.88 13.29 6.34
C ALA A 348 -5.58 12.46 5.25
N ALA A 349 -4.87 12.05 4.20
CA ALA A 349 -5.40 11.18 3.15
C ALA A 349 -5.99 9.87 3.70
N ASP A 350 -6.91 9.29 2.93
CA ASP A 350 -7.63 8.03 3.20
C ASP A 350 -8.58 8.04 4.41
N LEU A 351 -8.53 9.06 5.26
CA LEU A 351 -9.49 9.23 6.35
C LEU A 351 -10.90 9.47 5.80
N LYS A 352 -11.86 8.65 6.27
CA LYS A 352 -13.29 8.89 6.01
C LYS A 352 -13.81 10.17 6.65
N ASP A 353 -13.23 10.53 7.80
CA ASP A 353 -13.52 11.74 8.55
C ASP A 353 -12.20 12.39 8.97
N THR A 354 -11.88 13.53 8.36
CA THR A 354 -10.63 14.27 8.62
C THR A 354 -10.49 14.69 10.08
N LYS A 355 -11.60 14.81 10.84
CA LYS A 355 -11.57 15.13 12.28
C LYS A 355 -10.85 14.08 13.13
N GLN A 356 -10.71 12.85 12.61
CA GLN A 356 -9.98 11.78 13.29
C GLN A 356 -8.46 11.96 13.25
N PHE A 357 -7.94 12.84 12.39
CA PHE A 357 -6.50 13.00 12.16
C PHE A 357 -5.71 13.24 13.45
N LEU A 358 -6.08 14.26 14.25
CA LEU A 358 -5.39 14.56 15.51
C LEU A 358 -5.57 13.47 16.57
N ALA A 359 -6.71 12.78 16.58
CA ALA A 359 -6.93 11.66 17.49
C ALA A 359 -6.02 10.46 17.13
N ASN A 360 -5.90 10.14 15.84
CA ASN A 360 -5.03 9.08 15.36
C ASN A 360 -3.55 9.46 15.52
N LEU A 361 -3.18 10.73 15.35
CA LEU A 361 -1.82 11.20 15.65
C LEU A 361 -1.46 11.01 17.13
N ARG A 362 -2.37 11.38 18.03
CA ARG A 362 -2.19 11.10 19.47
C ARG A 362 -2.08 9.61 19.76
N LYS A 363 -2.87 8.79 19.07
CA LYS A 363 -2.75 7.33 19.15
C LYS A 363 -1.37 6.86 18.67
N ALA A 364 -0.83 7.38 17.56
CA ALA A 364 0.52 7.04 17.12
C ALA A 364 1.59 7.42 18.17
N ILE A 365 1.43 8.58 18.83
CA ILE A 365 2.31 9.03 19.92
C ILE A 365 2.22 8.10 21.14
N GLU A 366 1.00 7.69 21.51
CA GLU A 366 0.77 6.69 22.56
C GLU A 366 1.44 5.35 22.25
N TYR A 367 1.52 4.99 20.97
CA TYR A 367 2.18 3.78 20.46
C TYR A 367 3.68 3.96 20.13
N GLY A 368 4.27 5.10 20.53
CA GLY A 368 5.73 5.27 20.57
C GLY A 368 6.31 6.35 19.67
N LEU A 369 5.51 7.03 18.83
CA LEU A 369 5.99 8.16 18.02
C LEU A 369 6.33 9.36 18.93
N THR A 370 7.50 9.97 18.75
CA THR A 370 7.83 11.15 19.56
C THR A 370 7.06 12.40 19.09
N PRO A 371 6.59 13.28 20.00
CA PRO A 371 5.96 14.55 19.62
C PRO A 371 6.83 15.43 18.73
N ALA A 372 8.15 15.44 18.95
CA ALA A 372 9.08 16.21 18.11
C ALA A 372 9.12 15.67 16.68
N LYS A 373 9.18 14.34 16.50
CA LYS A 373 9.15 13.73 15.18
C LYS A 373 7.80 13.91 14.49
N ALA A 374 6.69 13.81 15.23
CA ALA A 374 5.36 14.11 14.73
C ALA A 374 5.27 15.54 14.17
N LEU A 375 5.79 16.54 14.90
CA LEU A 375 5.81 17.92 14.44
C LEU A 375 6.70 18.10 13.21
N GLU A 376 7.89 17.49 13.19
CA GLU A 376 8.79 17.53 12.03
C GLU A 376 8.14 16.94 10.76
N ALA A 377 7.49 15.78 10.90
CA ALA A 377 6.79 15.08 9.82
C ALA A 377 5.55 15.81 9.30
N LEU A 378 5.04 16.79 10.04
CA LEU A 378 3.94 17.66 9.64
C LEU A 378 4.38 19.03 9.11
N THR A 379 5.67 19.37 9.20
CA THR A 379 6.12 20.75 8.94
C THR A 379 7.38 20.77 8.07
N LYS A 380 8.54 20.52 8.65
CA LYS A 380 9.84 20.63 8.00
C LYS A 380 10.02 19.57 6.91
N THR A 381 9.76 18.29 7.22
CA THR A 381 9.99 17.19 6.27
C THR A 381 9.15 17.35 5.00
N PRO A 382 7.81 17.52 5.05
CA PRO A 382 7.01 17.70 3.85
C PRO A 382 7.44 18.94 3.06
N ALA A 383 7.63 20.09 3.70
CA ALA A 383 8.07 21.31 3.02
C ALA A 383 9.45 21.18 2.35
N THR A 384 10.38 20.41 2.93
CA THR A 384 11.70 20.17 2.35
C THR A 384 11.61 19.28 1.11
N LEU A 385 10.82 18.21 1.15
CA LEU A 385 10.68 17.25 0.03
C LEU A 385 10.17 17.92 -1.25
N ILE A 386 9.19 18.81 -1.12
CA ILE A 386 8.65 19.59 -2.25
C ILE A 386 9.38 20.92 -2.48
N LYS A 387 10.59 21.06 -1.94
CA LYS A 387 11.49 22.22 -2.12
C LYS A 387 10.79 23.55 -1.86
N SER A 388 10.08 23.64 -0.73
CA SER A 388 9.26 24.81 -0.33
C SER A 388 9.46 25.20 1.15
N TYR A 389 10.51 24.70 1.80
CA TYR A 389 10.84 25.05 3.19
C TYR A 389 11.25 26.51 3.34
N ASP A 390 11.65 27.18 2.27
CA ASP A 390 11.87 28.64 2.20
C ASP A 390 10.57 29.45 2.33
N LYS A 391 9.40 28.83 2.12
CA LYS A 391 8.08 29.48 2.18
C LYS A 391 7.25 29.06 3.39
N VAL A 392 7.29 27.78 3.77
CA VAL A 392 6.42 27.17 4.81
C VAL A 392 7.19 26.14 5.66
N GLY A 393 6.57 25.64 6.73
CA GLY A 393 7.11 24.55 7.55
C GLY A 393 7.96 24.97 8.76
N SER A 394 8.13 26.27 9.00
CA SER A 394 8.63 26.82 10.27
C SER A 394 8.24 28.30 10.42
N LEU A 395 8.44 28.86 11.61
CA LEU A 395 8.16 30.27 11.89
C LEU A 395 9.44 31.11 11.77
N GLU A 396 9.79 31.50 10.55
CA GLU A 396 11.01 32.27 10.26
C GLU A 396 10.71 33.54 9.50
N THR A 397 11.47 34.60 9.78
CA THR A 397 11.41 35.85 9.04
C THR A 397 11.55 35.59 7.53
N GLY A 398 10.65 36.18 6.75
CA GLY A 398 10.56 36.03 5.30
C GLY A 398 9.58 34.94 4.83
N LYS A 399 9.23 33.98 5.68
CA LYS A 399 8.26 32.91 5.35
C LYS A 399 6.82 33.41 5.40
N LEU A 400 5.92 32.63 4.79
CA LEU A 400 4.49 32.91 4.87
C LEU A 400 4.00 32.81 6.32
N ALA A 401 3.08 33.71 6.68
CA ALA A 401 2.41 33.73 7.96
C ALA A 401 1.36 32.59 8.05
N ASN A 402 1.85 31.35 8.09
CA ASN A 402 1.07 30.12 8.24
C ASN A 402 1.31 29.53 9.63
N PHE A 403 0.43 29.79 10.59
CA PHE A 403 0.62 29.35 11.98
C PHE A 403 -0.69 29.08 12.74
N LEU A 404 -0.59 28.23 13.75
CA LEU A 404 -1.67 27.88 14.67
C LEU A 404 -1.50 28.65 15.97
N ILE A 405 -2.61 29.05 16.60
CA ILE A 405 -2.63 29.51 17.99
C ILE A 405 -3.43 28.52 18.83
N THR A 406 -2.79 27.94 19.84
CA THR A 406 -3.37 26.86 20.66
C THR A 406 -3.37 27.20 22.15
N SER A 407 -4.22 26.51 22.92
CA SER A 407 -4.32 26.65 24.38
C SER A 407 -3.16 26.02 25.15
N GLY A 408 -2.42 25.12 24.51
CA GLY A 408 -1.36 24.30 25.12
C GLY A 408 -0.53 23.60 24.04
N PRO A 409 0.33 22.64 24.40
CA PRO A 409 1.05 21.81 23.44
C PRO A 409 0.12 21.13 22.43
N VAL A 410 0.41 21.27 21.13
CA VAL A 410 -0.55 20.98 20.04
C VAL A 410 -1.06 19.53 19.99
N PHE A 411 -0.30 18.58 20.52
CA PHE A 411 -0.66 17.16 20.51
C PHE A 411 -1.28 16.66 21.81
N GLU A 412 -1.52 17.51 22.81
CA GLU A 412 -2.27 17.10 24.00
C GLU A 412 -3.77 16.95 23.68
N GLU A 413 -4.43 15.98 24.31
CA GLU A 413 -5.84 15.69 24.06
C GLU A 413 -6.77 16.87 24.36
N LYS A 414 -6.46 17.62 25.43
CA LYS A 414 -7.24 18.77 25.89
C LYS A 414 -6.88 20.07 25.18
N THR A 415 -5.88 20.07 24.29
CA THR A 415 -5.47 21.28 23.58
C THR A 415 -6.50 21.69 22.55
N ILE A 416 -6.85 22.97 22.59
CA ILE A 416 -7.76 23.63 21.65
C ILE A 416 -6.93 24.40 20.65
N ILE A 417 -7.18 24.19 19.35
CA ILE A 417 -6.70 25.08 18.30
C ILE A 417 -7.70 26.23 18.19
N PHE A 418 -7.31 27.42 18.64
CA PHE A 418 -8.18 28.59 18.62
C PHE A 418 -8.27 29.18 17.21
N GLN A 419 -7.11 29.33 16.57
CA GLN A 419 -6.99 30.01 15.28
C GLN A 419 -5.97 29.28 14.41
N ASN A 420 -6.24 29.24 13.11
CA ASN A 420 -5.28 28.89 12.08
C ASN A 420 -5.12 30.11 11.17
N TRP A 421 -3.93 30.68 11.13
CA TRP A 421 -3.58 31.78 10.26
C TRP A 421 -2.96 31.23 9.00
N VAL A 422 -3.50 31.60 7.84
CA VAL A 422 -3.00 31.14 6.53
C VAL A 422 -2.77 32.37 5.67
N GLN A 423 -1.54 32.57 5.19
CA GLN A 423 -1.09 33.79 4.53
C GLN A 423 -1.40 35.06 5.34
N GLY A 424 -1.37 34.97 6.68
CA GLY A 424 -1.74 36.10 7.56
C GLY A 424 -3.25 36.40 7.62
N HIS A 425 -4.11 35.58 6.99
CA HIS A 425 -5.56 35.64 7.16
C HIS A 425 -5.97 34.79 8.36
N LYS A 426 -6.76 35.36 9.26
CA LYS A 426 -7.23 34.69 10.47
C LYS A 426 -8.43 33.79 10.18
N TYR A 427 -8.31 32.50 10.44
CA TYR A 427 -9.44 31.56 10.52
C TYR A 427 -9.69 31.18 11.97
N SER A 428 -10.79 31.68 12.53
CA SER A 428 -11.25 31.34 13.87
C SER A 428 -11.90 29.95 13.85
N LEU A 429 -11.36 29.00 14.62
CA LEU A 429 -11.86 27.63 14.68
C LEU A 429 -12.74 27.42 15.91
N LYS A 430 -12.20 27.73 17.08
CA LYS A 430 -12.92 27.80 18.35
C LYS A 430 -12.55 29.09 19.03
N THR A 431 -13.47 30.03 19.17
CA THR A 431 -13.22 31.31 19.87
C THR A 431 -13.49 31.22 21.36
N ASP A 432 -14.33 30.26 21.76
CA ASP A 432 -14.71 30.04 23.15
C ASP A 432 -13.49 29.53 23.92
N GLY A 433 -13.19 30.19 25.04
CA GLY A 433 -12.08 29.82 25.89
C GLY A 433 -10.73 30.47 25.58
N TRP A 434 -10.67 31.48 24.70
CA TRP A 434 -9.43 32.27 24.49
C TRP A 434 -8.89 32.83 25.81
N ASN A 435 -9.79 33.35 26.65
CA ASN A 435 -9.50 33.67 28.04
C ASN A 435 -10.08 32.56 28.91
N ASP A 436 -9.25 31.91 29.73
CA ASP A 436 -9.75 30.94 30.70
C ASP A 436 -10.51 31.70 31.81
N ILE A 437 -11.82 31.49 31.84
CA ILE A 437 -12.73 32.12 32.78
C ILE A 437 -13.08 31.20 33.96
N ARG A 438 -12.41 30.04 34.08
CA ARG A 438 -12.65 29.13 35.21
C ARG A 438 -12.05 29.71 36.47
N GLY A 439 -12.79 29.64 37.56
CA GLY A 439 -12.45 30.36 38.78
C GLY A 439 -13.64 30.48 39.71
N VAL A 440 -13.38 30.99 40.90
CA VAL A 440 -14.43 31.38 41.84
C VAL A 440 -14.73 32.86 41.65
N TYR A 441 -16.00 33.19 41.51
CA TYR A 441 -16.52 34.54 41.32
C TYR A 441 -17.48 34.89 42.46
N SER A 442 -17.44 36.15 42.89
CA SER A 442 -18.46 36.73 43.75
C SER A 442 -19.47 37.48 42.88
N VAL A 443 -20.68 36.91 42.73
CA VAL A 443 -21.76 37.46 41.92
C VAL A 443 -22.75 38.23 42.81
N THR A 444 -22.86 39.54 42.64
CA THR A 444 -23.71 40.41 43.44
C THR A 444 -24.85 40.97 42.60
N THR A 445 -26.10 40.87 43.07
CA THR A 445 -27.29 41.47 42.43
C THR A 445 -27.84 42.64 43.24
N THR A 446 -28.30 43.71 42.58
CA THR A 446 -28.83 44.95 43.19
C THR A 446 -30.17 45.34 42.54
N PRO A 447 -31.29 45.45 43.31
CA PRO A 447 -31.44 44.99 44.70
C PRO A 447 -31.34 43.46 44.78
N GLY A 448 -30.69 42.91 45.81
CA GLY A 448 -30.52 41.45 45.91
C GLY A 448 -29.40 41.00 46.83
N GLY A 449 -28.80 39.84 46.51
CA GLY A 449 -27.83 39.12 47.33
C GLY A 449 -26.49 38.88 46.64
N THR A 450 -25.52 38.37 47.40
CA THR A 450 -24.20 37.97 46.90
C THR A 450 -24.08 36.44 46.89
N TYR A 451 -23.63 35.87 45.77
CA TYR A 451 -23.49 34.44 45.54
C TYR A 451 -22.05 34.11 45.18
N ASN A 452 -21.43 33.16 45.88
CA ASN A 452 -20.15 32.60 45.48
C ASN A 452 -20.40 31.55 44.40
N VAL A 453 -19.92 31.80 43.19
CA VAL A 453 -20.14 30.94 42.02
C VAL A 453 -18.80 30.43 41.53
N GLU A 454 -18.64 29.11 41.53
CA GLU A 454 -17.52 28.42 40.91
C GLU A 454 -17.83 28.17 39.43
N VAL A 455 -17.07 28.79 38.54
CA VAL A 455 -17.05 28.46 37.11
C VAL A 455 -16.08 27.30 36.91
N LYS A 456 -16.61 26.12 36.56
CA LYS A 456 -15.88 24.86 36.39
C LYS A 456 -16.20 24.20 35.05
N GLY A 457 -15.58 23.05 34.76
CA GLY A 457 -15.75 22.33 33.49
C GLY A 457 -14.54 22.50 32.58
N SER A 458 -14.74 22.34 31.27
CA SER A 458 -13.69 22.58 30.27
C SER A 458 -13.67 24.05 29.86
N VAL A 459 -12.53 24.50 29.33
CA VAL A 459 -12.35 25.90 28.89
C VAL A 459 -13.36 26.28 27.79
N THR A 460 -13.80 25.33 26.97
CA THR A 460 -14.76 25.53 25.86
C THR A 460 -16.21 25.21 26.22
N ALA A 461 -16.47 24.58 27.36
CA ALA A 461 -17.82 24.28 27.83
C ALA A 461 -17.90 24.51 29.35
N PRO A 462 -17.74 25.77 29.79
CA PRO A 462 -17.78 26.10 31.20
C PRO A 462 -19.21 25.96 31.75
N SER A 463 -19.30 25.60 33.01
CA SER A 463 -20.54 25.47 33.78
C SER A 463 -20.35 26.16 35.12
N ILE A 464 -21.44 26.49 35.80
CA ILE A 464 -21.36 27.12 37.13
C ILE A 464 -21.88 26.21 38.22
N ALA A 465 -21.29 26.33 39.40
CA ALA A 465 -21.76 25.73 40.63
C ALA A 465 -21.81 26.81 41.72
N VAL A 466 -22.97 26.98 42.35
CA VAL A 466 -23.13 27.91 43.46
C VAL A 466 -22.61 27.24 44.72
N LEU A 467 -21.65 27.88 45.39
CA LEU A 467 -21.00 27.39 46.60
C LEU A 467 -21.83 27.80 47.82
N GLN A 468 -22.67 26.88 48.30
CA GLN A 468 -23.39 26.96 49.58
C GLN A 468 -23.10 25.71 50.43
N GLN A 469 -23.85 25.49 51.51
CA GLN A 469 -23.71 24.28 52.36
C GLN A 469 -23.87 22.99 51.53
N ASP A 470 -24.78 22.98 50.56
CA ASP A 470 -24.84 22.05 49.44
C ASP A 470 -24.45 22.77 48.13
N THR A 471 -23.59 22.18 47.30
CA THR A 471 -23.23 22.77 46.00
C THR A 471 -24.38 22.63 45.00
N LEU A 472 -24.85 23.75 44.42
CA LEU A 472 -25.98 23.76 43.49
C LEU A 472 -25.51 23.95 42.04
N PRO A 473 -25.81 23.03 41.10
CA PRO A 473 -25.43 23.18 39.70
C PRO A 473 -26.29 24.22 38.98
N GLY A 474 -25.66 25.24 38.40
CA GLY A 474 -26.33 26.25 37.56
C GLY A 474 -25.94 26.13 36.09
N LYS A 475 -26.53 27.00 35.26
CA LYS A 475 -26.24 27.05 33.81
C LYS A 475 -25.44 28.31 33.48
N LEU A 476 -24.44 28.16 32.62
CA LEU A 476 -23.66 29.24 32.04
C LEU A 476 -23.65 29.08 30.53
N GLU A 477 -24.00 30.14 29.81
CA GLU A 477 -23.88 30.22 28.34
C GLU A 477 -23.10 31.47 27.99
N ILE A 478 -22.18 31.33 27.03
CA ILE A 478 -21.33 32.42 26.55
C ILE A 478 -21.38 32.42 25.04
N ASP A 479 -21.59 33.60 24.46
CA ASP A 479 -21.53 33.85 23.03
C ASP A 479 -20.76 35.15 22.78
N GLY A 480 -19.51 35.02 22.34
CA GLY A 480 -18.59 36.15 22.20
C GLY A 480 -18.34 36.86 23.54
N LYS A 481 -18.83 38.09 23.68
CA LYS A 481 -18.78 38.86 24.95
C LYS A 481 -20.05 38.75 25.78
N LEU A 482 -21.13 38.18 25.25
CA LEU A 482 -22.39 38.02 25.97
C LEU A 482 -22.28 36.84 26.91
N VAL A 483 -22.79 37.01 28.14
CA VAL A 483 -22.85 35.96 29.15
C VAL A 483 -24.25 35.87 29.73
N SER A 484 -24.74 34.64 29.88
CA SER A 484 -25.99 34.31 30.53
C SER A 484 -25.74 33.35 31.68
N LEU A 485 -26.23 33.68 32.87
CA LEU A 485 -26.15 32.82 34.07
C LEU A 485 -27.55 32.47 34.57
N SER A 486 -27.74 31.21 34.93
CA SER A 486 -28.90 30.73 35.68
C SER A 486 -28.44 30.18 37.03
N ILE A 487 -28.70 30.94 38.08
CA ILE A 487 -28.27 30.66 39.46
C ILE A 487 -29.45 30.08 40.25
N PRO A 488 -29.42 28.79 40.62
CA PRO A 488 -30.41 28.21 41.53
C PRO A 488 -30.15 28.64 42.98
N LEU A 489 -31.23 28.87 43.74
CA LEU A 489 -31.17 29.24 45.17
C LEU A 489 -31.42 28.07 46.13
N ALA A 490 -31.95 26.95 45.63
CA ALA A 490 -32.19 25.73 46.40
C ALA A 490 -32.11 24.46 45.53
N LYS A 491 -31.85 23.32 46.16
CA LYS A 491 -31.77 22.01 45.51
C LYS A 491 -33.11 21.66 44.82
N ASN A 492 -33.07 21.32 43.53
CA ASN A 492 -34.25 21.02 42.69
C ASN A 492 -35.28 22.17 42.53
N SER A 493 -34.91 23.42 42.81
CA SER A 493 -35.79 24.58 42.55
C SER A 493 -35.99 24.81 41.05
N LYS A 494 -37.24 25.01 40.61
CA LYS A 494 -37.57 25.51 39.26
C LYS A 494 -37.35 27.02 39.12
N SER A 495 -37.22 27.73 40.24
CA SER A 495 -36.98 29.17 40.27
C SER A 495 -35.48 29.45 40.35
N THR A 496 -34.96 30.16 39.37
CA THR A 496 -33.54 30.56 39.26
C THR A 496 -33.45 32.07 39.09
N VAL A 497 -32.39 32.67 39.61
CA VAL A 497 -31.99 34.03 39.24
C VAL A 497 -31.40 33.94 37.84
N ARG A 498 -31.92 34.73 36.89
CA ARG A 498 -31.51 34.72 35.49
C ARG A 498 -30.82 36.03 35.15
N LEU A 499 -29.53 35.94 34.82
CA LEU A 499 -28.66 37.09 34.60
C LEU A 499 -28.17 37.09 33.15
N SER A 500 -28.15 38.25 32.52
CA SER A 500 -27.57 38.46 31.20
C SER A 500 -26.61 39.65 31.27
N GLY A 501 -25.47 39.59 30.60
CA GLY A 501 -24.47 40.64 30.72
C GLY A 501 -23.33 40.52 29.73
N ILE A 502 -22.27 41.28 30.00
CA ILE A 502 -21.06 41.35 29.18
C ILE A 502 -19.86 40.88 30.03
N LEU A 503 -19.03 40.03 29.43
CA LEU A 503 -17.75 39.58 29.97
C LEU A 503 -16.70 40.71 29.84
N GLY A 504 -16.25 41.27 30.96
CA GLY A 504 -15.05 42.10 31.04
C GLY A 504 -13.79 41.27 31.36
N ALA A 505 -12.61 41.90 31.29
CA ALA A 505 -11.33 41.24 31.53
C ALA A 505 -11.13 40.77 32.99
N THR A 506 -11.77 41.44 33.95
CA THR A 506 -11.68 41.15 35.39
C THR A 506 -13.05 41.05 36.06
N ASN A 507 -14.05 41.78 35.58
CA ASN A 507 -15.40 41.81 36.13
C ASN A 507 -16.44 41.59 35.03
N TRP A 508 -17.51 40.87 35.33
CA TRP A 508 -18.67 40.73 34.46
C TRP A 508 -19.79 41.62 34.98
N GLU A 509 -20.61 42.18 34.12
CA GLU A 509 -21.71 43.05 34.54
C GLU A 509 -22.90 42.97 33.61
N GLY A 510 -24.09 43.25 34.13
CA GLY A 510 -25.30 43.29 33.32
C GLY A 510 -26.58 43.45 34.10
N THR A 511 -27.67 42.98 33.51
CA THR A 511 -29.02 43.02 34.07
C THR A 511 -29.64 41.63 34.12
N GLY A 512 -30.66 41.44 34.93
CA GLY A 512 -31.31 40.15 35.07
C GLY A 512 -32.63 40.26 35.80
N VAL A 513 -33.17 39.11 36.17
CA VAL A 513 -34.37 39.01 37.00
C VAL A 513 -34.11 38.05 38.17
N ASP A 514 -34.64 38.42 39.34
CA ASP A 514 -34.66 37.55 40.51
C ASP A 514 -35.71 36.41 40.35
N THR A 515 -35.85 35.57 41.38
CA THR A 515 -36.82 34.47 41.39
C THR A 515 -38.29 34.90 41.41
N SER A 516 -38.55 36.18 41.69
CA SER A 516 -39.89 36.79 41.73
C SER A 516 -40.20 37.59 40.45
N GLY A 517 -39.24 37.69 39.51
CA GLY A 517 -39.37 38.41 38.26
C GLY A 517 -39.00 39.89 38.34
N ASN A 518 -38.49 40.39 39.47
CA ASN A 518 -38.08 41.78 39.59
C ASN A 518 -36.76 42.02 38.85
N PRO A 519 -36.58 43.17 38.17
CA PRO A 519 -35.34 43.50 37.49
C PRO A 519 -34.21 43.76 38.50
N VAL A 520 -33.04 43.19 38.23
CA VAL A 520 -31.80 43.38 39.02
C VAL A 520 -30.65 43.80 38.11
N LYS A 521 -29.73 44.62 38.63
CA LYS A 521 -28.39 44.80 38.05
C LYS A 521 -27.44 43.83 38.74
N TRP A 522 -26.45 43.30 38.03
CA TRP A 522 -25.50 42.37 38.62
C TRP A 522 -24.06 42.64 38.21
N THR A 523 -23.13 42.25 39.08
CA THR A 523 -21.70 42.24 38.81
C THR A 523 -21.10 40.92 39.30
N ALA A 524 -20.10 40.37 38.61
CA ALA A 524 -19.28 39.26 39.09
C ALA A 524 -17.82 39.69 39.14
N SER A 525 -17.22 39.57 40.33
CA SER A 525 -15.79 39.85 40.55
C SER A 525 -15.02 38.55 40.71
N PHE A 526 -13.91 38.39 39.99
CA PHE A 526 -13.03 37.22 40.13
C PHE A 526 -12.37 37.20 41.51
N VAL A 527 -12.44 36.06 42.21
CA VAL A 527 -11.90 35.89 43.57
C VAL A 527 -10.59 35.11 43.54
N LYS A 528 -10.61 33.91 42.94
CA LYS A 528 -9.42 33.04 42.83
C LYS A 528 -9.55 32.06 41.67
N ALA A 529 -8.42 31.68 41.09
CA ALA A 529 -8.36 30.58 40.14
C ALA A 529 -8.62 29.23 40.83
N ILE A 530 -9.20 28.28 40.10
CA ILE A 530 -9.25 26.89 40.54
C ILE A 530 -7.86 26.29 40.27
N PRO A 531 -7.21 25.65 41.25
CA PRO A 531 -5.94 24.96 41.00
C PRO A 531 -6.13 23.91 39.91
N GLU A 532 -5.36 23.97 38.83
CA GLU A 532 -5.35 22.90 37.85
C GLU A 532 -4.86 21.62 38.53
N LYS A 533 -5.73 20.61 38.59
CA LYS A 533 -5.28 19.24 38.86
C LYS A 533 -4.46 18.82 37.65
N THR A 534 -3.14 18.77 37.83
CA THR A 534 -2.22 18.20 36.87
C THR A 534 -2.60 16.73 36.68
N ASP A 535 -3.11 16.37 35.51
CA ASP A 535 -3.36 14.96 35.16
C ASP A 535 -2.01 14.28 34.96
N THR A 536 -1.40 13.79 36.04
CA THR A 536 -0.10 13.11 36.04
C THR A 536 -0.17 11.66 35.59
N LYS A 537 -1.24 11.23 34.90
CA LYS A 537 -1.32 9.86 34.37
C LYS A 537 -0.36 9.74 33.18
N LYS A 538 0.86 9.28 33.46
CA LYS A 538 1.74 8.70 32.44
C LYS A 538 1.02 7.51 31.81
N THR A 539 0.59 7.66 30.57
CA THR A 539 0.14 6.55 29.74
C THR A 539 1.39 5.79 29.30
N ASN A 540 1.57 4.58 29.83
CA ASN A 540 2.55 3.66 29.26
C ASN A 540 2.03 3.21 27.90
N ALA A 541 2.93 3.07 26.93
CA ALA A 541 2.57 2.58 25.60
C ALA A 541 1.85 1.22 25.71
N PRO A 542 0.76 1.00 24.95
CA PRO A 542 0.07 -0.28 24.92
C PRO A 542 1.03 -1.42 24.59
N THR A 543 0.91 -2.53 25.32
CA THR A 543 1.66 -3.75 24.99
C THR A 543 1.00 -4.42 23.78
N VAL A 544 1.74 -4.54 22.68
CA VAL A 544 1.30 -5.22 21.45
C VAL A 544 1.83 -6.65 21.39
N GLY A 545 1.14 -7.55 20.68
CA GLY A 545 1.61 -8.91 20.46
C GLY A 545 2.88 -8.99 19.59
N PRO A 546 3.47 -10.19 19.42
CA PRO A 546 4.60 -10.39 18.52
C PRO A 546 4.22 -10.22 17.04
N LEU A 547 5.16 -9.75 16.22
CA LEU A 547 5.04 -9.66 14.76
C LEU A 547 5.30 -11.04 14.13
N TYR A 548 4.59 -11.36 13.05
CA TYR A 548 4.72 -12.64 12.34
C TYR A 548 5.18 -12.47 10.89
N PHE A 549 5.91 -13.47 10.40
CA PHE A 549 6.45 -13.55 9.03
C PHE A 549 6.03 -14.87 8.38
N PRO A 550 5.09 -14.87 7.41
CA PRO A 550 4.36 -13.71 6.91
C PRO A 550 3.31 -13.20 7.92
N PHE A 551 2.66 -12.07 7.65
CA PHE A 551 1.73 -11.43 8.60
C PHE A 551 0.37 -12.13 8.67
N ASN A 552 0.36 -13.42 8.99
CA ASN A 552 -0.86 -14.23 9.15
C ASN A 552 -0.72 -15.21 10.33
N GLY A 553 -1.76 -16.03 10.56
CA GLY A 553 -1.79 -16.93 11.72
C GLY A 553 -0.71 -18.02 11.72
N TYR A 554 -0.32 -18.48 10.53
CA TYR A 554 0.71 -19.51 10.36
C TYR A 554 2.13 -18.92 10.21
N GLY A 555 2.30 -17.61 10.40
CA GLY A 555 3.61 -16.97 10.29
C GLY A 555 4.51 -17.16 11.51
N TRP A 556 5.82 -17.10 11.26
CA TRP A 556 6.86 -17.27 12.26
C TRP A 556 7.12 -15.99 13.05
N GLU A 557 7.37 -16.07 14.35
CA GLU A 557 7.90 -14.92 15.12
C GLU A 557 9.34 -14.58 14.72
N LYS A 558 10.08 -15.61 14.32
CA LYS A 558 11.42 -15.50 13.75
C LYS A 558 11.53 -16.52 12.63
N LEU A 559 11.98 -16.08 11.46
CA LEU A 559 12.15 -16.97 10.30
C LEU A 559 13.01 -18.20 10.65
N PRO A 560 12.64 -19.39 10.16
CA PRO A 560 13.44 -20.59 10.35
C PRO A 560 14.80 -20.41 9.66
N GLN A 561 15.83 -21.03 10.23
CA GLN A 561 17.20 -20.93 9.74
C GLN A 561 17.70 -22.28 9.24
N GLN A 562 18.61 -22.22 8.27
CA GLN A 562 19.30 -23.39 7.75
C GLN A 562 20.09 -24.08 8.86
N GLN A 563 20.05 -25.40 8.89
CA GLN A 563 20.71 -26.23 9.89
C GLN A 563 21.25 -27.52 9.27
N ASP A 564 22.34 -28.05 9.85
CA ASP A 564 22.81 -29.38 9.49
C ASP A 564 21.83 -30.42 10.05
N LEU A 565 21.35 -31.32 9.20
CA LEU A 565 20.37 -32.35 9.56
C LEU A 565 20.88 -33.73 9.19
N LEU A 566 20.68 -34.72 10.06
CA LEU A 566 20.86 -36.12 9.71
C LEU A 566 19.51 -36.82 9.81
N ILE A 567 18.92 -37.16 8.66
CA ILE A 567 17.73 -38.01 8.60
C ILE A 567 18.23 -39.44 8.68
N ARG A 568 17.89 -40.14 9.75
CA ARG A 568 18.46 -41.45 10.07
C ARG A 568 17.47 -42.58 9.82
N ASN A 569 17.94 -43.69 9.25
CA ASN A 569 17.23 -44.96 9.13
C ASN A 569 15.87 -44.86 8.39
N ALA A 570 15.80 -44.09 7.30
CA ALA A 570 14.61 -43.99 6.45
C ALA A 570 14.65 -44.98 5.28
N THR A 571 13.48 -45.20 4.67
CA THR A 571 13.37 -45.75 3.32
C THR A 571 13.50 -44.62 2.31
N VAL A 572 14.63 -44.52 1.62
CA VAL A 572 14.99 -43.38 0.77
C VAL A 572 14.66 -43.67 -0.69
N TRP A 573 13.75 -42.89 -1.26
CA TRP A 573 13.38 -42.89 -2.68
C TRP A 573 14.31 -41.95 -3.43
N THR A 574 15.34 -42.50 -4.10
CA THR A 574 16.36 -41.66 -4.71
C THR A 574 15.90 -40.98 -6.00
N ASN A 575 15.00 -41.63 -6.76
CA ASN A 575 14.68 -41.30 -8.17
C ASN A 575 15.92 -41.22 -9.08
N GLU A 576 17.00 -41.90 -8.68
CA GLU A 576 18.23 -42.08 -9.42
C GLU A 576 18.41 -43.58 -9.70
N LYS A 577 19.52 -43.95 -10.36
CA LYS A 577 19.84 -45.36 -10.65
C LYS A 577 19.90 -46.28 -9.42
N ASP A 578 20.08 -45.72 -8.23
CA ASP A 578 20.21 -46.47 -6.98
C ASP A 578 18.84 -46.91 -6.43
N GLY A 579 17.72 -46.44 -7.02
CA GLY A 579 16.37 -46.88 -6.70
C GLY A 579 15.92 -46.53 -5.29
N VAL A 580 15.26 -47.47 -4.60
CA VAL A 580 14.76 -47.31 -3.23
C VAL A 580 15.70 -47.97 -2.22
N LEU A 581 16.31 -47.18 -1.34
CA LEU A 581 17.29 -47.63 -0.36
C LEU A 581 16.66 -47.81 1.03
N GLN A 582 16.80 -49.00 1.61
CA GLN A 582 16.28 -49.33 2.94
C GLN A 582 17.28 -48.97 4.05
N ASN A 583 16.77 -48.59 5.23
CA ASN A 583 17.58 -48.29 6.43
C ASN A 583 18.76 -47.34 6.13
N THR A 584 18.45 -46.25 5.43
CA THR A 584 19.45 -45.33 4.88
C THR A 584 19.38 -43.98 5.58
N ASP A 585 20.55 -43.39 5.76
CA ASP A 585 20.77 -42.08 6.34
C ASP A 585 21.04 -41.06 5.22
N VAL A 586 20.52 -39.85 5.39
CA VAL A 586 20.79 -38.69 4.52
C VAL A 586 21.27 -37.53 5.37
N LEU A 587 22.51 -37.10 5.13
CA LEU A 587 23.11 -35.94 5.77
C LEU A 587 22.91 -34.70 4.89
N ILE A 588 22.27 -33.68 5.45
CA ILE A 588 22.10 -32.35 4.88
C ILE A 588 23.08 -31.40 5.57
N ARG A 589 23.83 -30.64 4.77
CA ARG A 589 24.75 -29.61 5.24
C ARG A 589 24.82 -28.48 4.23
N GLY A 590 24.85 -27.24 4.71
CA GLY A 590 24.98 -26.10 3.80
C GLY A 590 23.82 -25.96 2.80
N GLY A 591 22.62 -26.42 3.17
CA GLY A 591 21.44 -26.42 2.30
C GLY A 591 21.48 -27.45 1.17
N LYS A 592 22.43 -28.41 1.22
CA LYS A 592 22.61 -29.45 0.19
C LYS A 592 22.64 -30.84 0.79
N ILE A 593 22.32 -31.82 -0.04
CA ILE A 593 22.51 -33.24 0.27
C ILE A 593 24.02 -33.51 0.26
N ALA A 594 24.60 -33.71 1.43
CA ALA A 594 26.04 -33.89 1.60
C ALA A 594 26.46 -35.36 1.49
N GLN A 595 25.69 -36.27 2.08
CA GLN A 595 25.96 -37.71 2.05
C GLN A 595 24.67 -38.52 2.07
N VAL A 596 24.69 -39.68 1.40
CA VAL A 596 23.64 -40.70 1.43
C VAL A 596 24.34 -42.04 1.70
N GLY A 597 23.92 -42.78 2.71
CA GLY A 597 24.59 -44.01 3.10
C GLY A 597 24.03 -44.62 4.38
N LYS A 598 24.71 -45.63 4.94
CA LYS A 598 24.30 -46.25 6.21
C LYS A 598 25.24 -45.84 7.34
N ASN A 599 24.70 -45.69 8.54
CA ASN A 599 25.45 -45.40 9.77
C ASN A 599 26.30 -44.12 9.66
N LEU A 600 25.73 -43.07 9.07
CA LEU A 600 26.42 -41.79 8.93
C LEU A 600 26.59 -41.13 10.32
N PRO A 601 27.77 -40.59 10.63
CA PRO A 601 27.99 -39.88 11.89
C PRO A 601 27.19 -38.56 11.88
N ALA A 602 26.43 -38.32 12.95
CA ALA A 602 25.65 -37.09 13.08
C ALA A 602 26.54 -35.85 13.26
N GLY A 603 27.66 -35.98 13.98
CA GLY A 603 28.45 -34.82 14.41
C GLY A 603 27.56 -33.83 15.16
N ASN A 604 27.52 -32.58 14.69
CA ASN A 604 26.66 -31.52 15.23
C ASN A 604 25.31 -31.39 14.53
N ALA A 605 25.00 -32.24 13.55
CA ALA A 605 23.74 -32.20 12.84
C ALA A 605 22.58 -32.61 13.76
N LYS A 606 21.44 -31.92 13.67
CA LYS A 606 20.21 -32.34 14.35
C LYS A 606 19.73 -33.65 13.72
N VAL A 607 19.55 -34.67 14.56
CA VAL A 607 19.07 -35.98 14.11
C VAL A 607 17.55 -35.93 13.97
N VAL A 608 17.04 -36.33 12.80
CA VAL A 608 15.62 -36.55 12.52
C VAL A 608 15.41 -38.06 12.35
N ASP A 609 14.54 -38.64 13.16
CA ASP A 609 14.29 -40.09 13.12
C ASP A 609 13.38 -40.47 11.95
N GLY A 610 13.95 -41.16 10.97
CA GLY A 610 13.29 -41.71 9.81
C GLY A 610 12.83 -43.16 9.98
N THR A 611 12.99 -43.77 11.15
CA THR A 611 12.58 -45.16 11.38
C THR A 611 11.09 -45.35 11.06
N GLY A 612 10.81 -46.32 10.18
CA GLY A 612 9.45 -46.61 9.70
C GLY A 612 8.85 -45.55 8.76
N LYS A 613 9.66 -44.58 8.31
CA LYS A 613 9.25 -43.46 7.45
C LYS A 613 9.94 -43.54 6.09
N HIS A 614 9.40 -42.82 5.12
CA HIS A 614 9.96 -42.74 3.77
C HIS A 614 10.50 -41.34 3.49
N LEU A 615 11.68 -41.23 2.88
CA LEU A 615 12.26 -39.96 2.46
C LEU A 615 12.25 -39.88 0.94
N SER A 616 11.69 -38.81 0.38
CA SER A 616 11.74 -38.52 -1.06
C SER A 616 12.32 -37.13 -1.31
N ALA A 617 12.68 -36.85 -2.57
CA ALA A 617 12.81 -35.47 -3.01
C ALA A 617 11.47 -34.73 -2.82
N GLY A 618 11.55 -33.43 -2.62
CA GLY A 618 10.38 -32.56 -2.58
C GLY A 618 9.62 -32.57 -3.90
N ILE A 619 8.29 -32.48 -3.80
CA ILE A 619 7.42 -32.38 -4.97
C ILE A 619 7.64 -31.02 -5.63
N ILE A 620 7.62 -31.00 -6.96
CA ILE A 620 7.71 -29.81 -7.78
C ILE A 620 6.44 -29.72 -8.61
N ASP A 621 5.65 -28.68 -8.38
CA ASP A 621 4.47 -28.39 -9.19
C ASP A 621 4.90 -27.53 -10.39
N GLU A 622 4.93 -28.13 -11.59
CA GLU A 622 5.35 -27.41 -12.80
C GLU A 622 4.30 -26.44 -13.34
N HIS A 623 3.06 -26.51 -12.87
CA HIS A 623 2.03 -25.57 -13.28
C HIS A 623 1.11 -25.18 -12.13
N SER A 624 1.29 -23.93 -11.67
CA SER A 624 0.59 -23.37 -10.53
C SER A 624 0.21 -21.90 -10.71
N HIS A 625 -0.86 -21.49 -10.01
CA HIS A 625 -1.36 -20.11 -9.94
C HIS A 625 -1.38 -19.55 -8.51
N ILE A 626 -0.81 -20.28 -7.54
CA ILE A 626 -0.63 -19.76 -6.18
C ILE A 626 0.38 -18.63 -6.15
N ALA A 627 0.38 -17.87 -5.05
CA ALA A 627 1.39 -16.85 -4.77
C ALA A 627 1.49 -15.77 -5.87
N ILE A 628 0.35 -15.41 -6.48
CA ILE A 628 0.24 -14.31 -7.46
C ILE A 628 -0.71 -13.24 -6.88
N SER A 629 -0.30 -11.98 -6.90
CA SER A 629 -1.09 -10.84 -6.42
C SER A 629 -1.83 -10.16 -7.57
N SER A 630 -3.10 -9.81 -7.35
CA SER A 630 -3.81 -8.81 -8.16
C SER A 630 -3.93 -9.14 -9.65
N GLY A 631 -4.23 -10.41 -9.94
CA GLY A 631 -4.53 -10.95 -11.26
C GLY A 631 -3.46 -11.90 -11.80
N VAL A 632 -3.89 -13.05 -12.32
CA VAL A 632 -3.04 -14.07 -12.96
C VAL A 632 -2.92 -13.93 -14.48
N ASN A 633 -3.84 -13.18 -15.11
CA ASN A 633 -3.81 -12.88 -16.53
C ASN A 633 -3.88 -11.37 -16.78
N GLU A 634 -3.21 -10.89 -17.83
CA GLU A 634 -3.46 -9.58 -18.44
C GLU A 634 -4.36 -9.80 -19.67
N SER A 635 -5.64 -10.07 -19.43
CA SER A 635 -6.55 -10.64 -20.44
C SER A 635 -7.00 -9.65 -21.53
N SER A 636 -6.49 -8.42 -21.51
CA SER A 636 -6.95 -7.32 -22.36
C SER A 636 -6.34 -7.32 -23.76
N GLN A 637 -5.28 -8.09 -24.03
CA GLN A 637 -4.68 -8.26 -25.36
C GLN A 637 -4.45 -9.74 -25.66
N SER A 638 -4.12 -10.14 -26.90
CA SER A 638 -3.84 -11.57 -27.19
C SER A 638 -2.39 -11.95 -26.98
N VAL A 639 -1.50 -10.97 -27.09
CA VAL A 639 -0.07 -11.09 -26.85
C VAL A 639 0.27 -10.09 -25.75
N THR A 640 0.73 -10.60 -24.62
CA THR A 640 1.15 -9.82 -23.46
C THR A 640 2.48 -10.40 -22.96
N ALA A 641 3.48 -10.48 -23.84
CA ALA A 641 4.77 -11.11 -23.54
C ALA A 641 5.66 -10.27 -22.59
N GLU A 642 5.33 -9.00 -22.42
CA GLU A 642 6.03 -8.01 -21.60
C GLU A 642 5.74 -8.14 -20.11
N VAL A 643 4.55 -8.65 -19.73
CA VAL A 643 4.13 -8.81 -18.34
C VAL A 643 4.80 -10.03 -17.71
N ARG A 644 5.02 -9.98 -16.39
CA ARG A 644 5.84 -10.97 -15.67
C ARG A 644 5.21 -11.31 -14.33
N ILE A 645 5.00 -12.59 -14.06
CA ILE A 645 4.62 -13.08 -12.72
C ILE A 645 5.66 -12.68 -11.67
N ALA A 646 6.94 -12.59 -12.07
CA ALA A 646 8.04 -12.17 -11.21
C ALA A 646 7.82 -10.80 -10.54
N ASP A 647 7.00 -9.91 -11.12
CA ASP A 647 6.69 -8.59 -10.56
C ASP A 647 5.55 -8.63 -9.54
N VAL A 648 4.75 -9.70 -9.53
CA VAL A 648 3.52 -9.81 -8.75
C VAL A 648 3.48 -11.07 -7.86
N VAL A 649 4.64 -11.62 -7.51
CA VAL A 649 4.71 -12.73 -6.53
C VAL A 649 4.15 -12.27 -5.18
N ASN A 650 3.21 -13.05 -4.62
CA ASN A 650 2.61 -12.87 -3.30
C ASN A 650 3.27 -13.81 -2.29
N PRO A 651 4.20 -13.33 -1.44
CA PRO A 651 4.87 -14.18 -0.48
C PRO A 651 4.03 -14.54 0.76
N GLU A 652 2.81 -14.01 0.87
CA GLU A 652 1.94 -14.23 2.03
C GLU A 652 0.77 -15.16 1.74
N ASP A 653 0.71 -15.75 0.54
CA ASP A 653 -0.30 -16.73 0.16
C ASP A 653 -0.19 -17.98 1.05
N VAL A 654 -1.23 -18.23 1.85
CA VAL A 654 -1.32 -19.37 2.77
C VAL A 654 -1.22 -20.72 2.05
N ASN A 655 -1.49 -20.78 0.74
CA ASN A 655 -1.34 -22.00 -0.03
C ASN A 655 0.12 -22.44 -0.14
N ILE A 656 1.11 -21.55 0.01
CA ILE A 656 2.53 -21.93 0.17
C ILE A 656 2.69 -22.86 1.39
N TYR A 657 2.17 -22.45 2.56
CA TYR A 657 2.22 -23.25 3.78
C TYR A 657 1.41 -24.55 3.67
N ARG A 658 0.23 -24.49 3.04
CA ARG A 658 -0.61 -25.69 2.81
C ARG A 658 0.06 -26.69 1.88
N GLN A 659 0.72 -26.24 0.81
CA GLN A 659 1.44 -27.09 -0.13
C GLN A 659 2.70 -27.71 0.50
N LEU A 660 3.43 -26.96 1.33
CA LEU A 660 4.51 -27.51 2.17
C LEU A 660 4.01 -28.67 3.05
N SER A 661 2.80 -28.57 3.61
CA SER A 661 2.18 -29.65 4.41
C SER A 661 1.83 -30.91 3.61
N GLY A 662 1.78 -30.80 2.28
CA GLY A 662 1.61 -31.87 1.31
C GLY A 662 2.92 -32.30 0.61
N GLY A 663 4.08 -31.80 1.05
CA GLY A 663 5.39 -32.19 0.52
C GLY A 663 5.83 -31.45 -0.75
N VAL A 664 5.12 -30.41 -1.16
CA VAL A 664 5.57 -29.55 -2.27
C VAL A 664 6.65 -28.60 -1.77
N THR A 665 7.70 -28.42 -2.56
CA THR A 665 8.89 -27.60 -2.21
C THR A 665 9.20 -26.52 -3.23
N ALA A 666 8.73 -26.67 -4.46
CA ALA A 666 8.85 -25.67 -5.51
C ALA A 666 7.60 -25.66 -6.39
N SER A 667 7.28 -24.48 -6.91
CA SER A 667 6.15 -24.27 -7.82
C SER A 667 6.56 -23.33 -8.94
N HIS A 668 6.25 -23.69 -10.18
CA HIS A 668 6.38 -22.80 -11.33
C HIS A 668 5.08 -22.02 -11.46
N LEU A 669 5.17 -20.70 -11.29
CA LEU A 669 4.03 -19.79 -11.32
C LEU A 669 3.84 -19.26 -12.73
N LEU A 670 2.65 -19.44 -13.28
CA LEU A 670 2.35 -19.08 -14.66
C LEU A 670 1.15 -18.15 -14.75
N HIS A 671 1.07 -17.47 -15.90
CA HIS A 671 -0.18 -16.89 -16.36
C HIS A 671 -1.19 -18.01 -16.61
N GLY A 672 -2.48 -17.67 -16.61
CA GLY A 672 -3.55 -18.58 -16.98
C GLY A 672 -3.62 -18.84 -18.50
N SER A 673 -4.83 -18.98 -19.04
CA SER A 673 -5.10 -19.34 -20.45
C SER A 673 -5.93 -18.31 -21.21
N ALA A 674 -6.02 -17.08 -20.70
CA ALA A 674 -6.83 -16.02 -21.31
C ALA A 674 -6.27 -15.49 -22.65
N ASN A 675 -4.95 -15.57 -22.82
CA ASN A 675 -4.19 -15.00 -23.94
C ASN A 675 -3.50 -16.09 -24.76
N ALA A 676 -3.30 -15.88 -26.07
CA ALA A 676 -2.45 -16.79 -26.84
C ALA A 676 -1.00 -16.77 -26.30
N ILE A 677 -0.47 -15.58 -26.03
CA ILE A 677 0.81 -15.40 -25.34
C ILE A 677 0.53 -14.62 -24.07
N GLY A 678 0.53 -15.30 -22.92
CA GLY A 678 0.08 -14.75 -21.63
C GLY A 678 1.11 -13.89 -20.94
N GLY A 679 2.37 -14.30 -20.91
CA GLY A 679 3.43 -13.56 -20.24
C GLY A 679 4.45 -14.45 -19.53
N GLN A 680 5.45 -13.80 -18.96
CA GLN A 680 6.64 -14.46 -18.41
C GLN A 680 6.34 -15.10 -17.05
N SER A 681 6.74 -16.36 -16.88
CA SER A 681 6.50 -17.13 -15.66
C SER A 681 7.65 -17.00 -14.66
N GLN A 682 7.43 -17.46 -13.42
CA GLN A 682 8.42 -17.41 -12.35
C GLN A 682 8.48 -18.73 -11.58
N LEU A 683 9.64 -19.35 -11.48
CA LEU A 683 9.86 -20.48 -10.59
C LEU A 683 10.17 -19.99 -9.16
N ILE A 684 9.48 -20.54 -8.17
CA ILE A 684 9.71 -20.28 -6.75
C ILE A 684 10.03 -21.56 -5.98
N LYS A 685 10.81 -21.42 -4.89
CA LYS A 685 10.83 -22.40 -3.80
C LYS A 685 9.92 -21.91 -2.67
N LEU A 686 9.24 -22.84 -2.02
CA LEU A 686 8.25 -22.54 -0.98
C LEU A 686 8.94 -22.24 0.36
N ARG A 687 9.59 -21.08 0.47
CA ARG A 687 10.31 -20.61 1.69
C ARG A 687 9.40 -19.73 2.54
N TRP A 688 8.63 -20.33 3.45
CA TRP A 688 7.50 -19.67 4.10
C TRP A 688 7.92 -18.49 4.98
N GLY A 689 7.39 -17.31 4.68
CA GLY A 689 7.68 -16.05 5.40
C GLY A 689 8.76 -15.17 4.80
N GLN A 690 9.46 -15.63 3.75
CA GLN A 690 10.40 -14.82 2.99
C GLN A 690 9.70 -13.68 2.21
N THR A 691 10.49 -12.81 1.60
CA THR A 691 10.00 -11.77 0.67
C THR A 691 9.69 -12.37 -0.70
N ALA A 692 9.02 -11.60 -1.57
CA ALA A 692 8.76 -12.01 -2.95
C ALA A 692 10.03 -12.40 -3.72
N GLU A 693 11.13 -11.65 -3.56
CA GLU A 693 12.44 -12.01 -4.13
C GLU A 693 13.05 -13.22 -3.44
N GLY A 694 12.90 -13.33 -2.11
CA GLY A 694 13.40 -14.48 -1.34
C GLY A 694 12.75 -15.82 -1.70
N LEU A 695 11.57 -15.82 -2.34
CA LEU A 695 10.93 -17.03 -2.86
C LEU A 695 11.49 -17.47 -4.22
N LYS A 696 12.07 -16.57 -5.01
CA LYS A 696 12.48 -16.87 -6.39
C LYS A 696 13.65 -17.84 -6.40
N VAL A 697 13.72 -18.62 -7.48
CA VAL A 697 14.88 -19.46 -7.77
C VAL A 697 15.89 -18.66 -8.56
N ASP A 698 17.13 -18.62 -8.06
CA ASP A 698 18.25 -18.00 -8.77
C ASP A 698 18.80 -18.92 -9.86
N ASN A 699 19.30 -18.31 -10.94
CA ASN A 699 20.01 -18.99 -12.03
C ASN A 699 19.22 -20.16 -12.65
N TRP A 700 17.93 -19.94 -12.91
CA TRP A 700 17.09 -20.84 -13.70
C TRP A 700 16.85 -20.22 -15.08
N ASP A 701 16.48 -21.05 -16.05
CA ASP A 701 16.17 -20.57 -17.40
C ASP A 701 14.85 -19.79 -17.41
N PRO A 702 14.71 -18.69 -18.19
CA PRO A 702 13.45 -17.96 -18.30
C PRO A 702 12.36 -18.72 -19.06
N PHE A 703 11.11 -18.65 -18.60
CA PHE A 703 9.96 -19.27 -19.25
C PHE A 703 8.85 -18.26 -19.59
N ILE A 704 7.92 -18.66 -20.47
CA ILE A 704 6.76 -17.88 -20.88
C ILE A 704 5.56 -18.78 -21.14
N LYS A 705 4.37 -18.33 -20.71
CA LYS A 705 3.12 -19.05 -20.88
C LYS A 705 2.46 -18.75 -22.22
N PHE A 706 2.18 -19.79 -22.97
CA PHE A 706 1.31 -19.78 -24.16
C PHE A 706 0.00 -20.51 -23.85
N ALA A 707 -1.03 -20.29 -24.66
CA ALA A 707 -2.27 -21.07 -24.58
C ALA A 707 -2.95 -21.29 -25.94
N LEU A 708 -3.66 -22.40 -26.03
CA LEU A 708 -4.47 -22.85 -27.17
C LEU A 708 -5.93 -23.04 -26.71
N GLY A 709 -6.79 -23.50 -27.62
CA GLY A 709 -8.11 -23.99 -27.23
C GLY A 709 -9.23 -22.95 -27.17
N GLU A 710 -10.29 -23.32 -26.46
CA GLU A 710 -11.54 -22.55 -26.34
C GLU A 710 -11.34 -21.19 -25.64
N ASN A 711 -10.38 -21.11 -24.73
CA ASN A 711 -10.14 -19.96 -23.85
C ASN A 711 -9.59 -18.75 -24.58
N VAL A 712 -8.52 -18.96 -25.36
CA VAL A 712 -7.83 -17.89 -26.09
C VAL A 712 -8.70 -17.28 -27.19
N LYS A 713 -9.69 -18.05 -27.69
CA LYS A 713 -10.71 -17.57 -28.62
C LYS A 713 -12.01 -17.08 -27.94
N GLN A 714 -12.01 -16.95 -26.61
CA GLN A 714 -13.09 -16.39 -25.78
C GLN A 714 -14.45 -17.09 -25.91
N SER A 715 -14.48 -18.40 -26.14
CA SER A 715 -15.74 -19.13 -26.43
C SER A 715 -16.74 -19.12 -25.27
N ASN A 716 -16.26 -18.95 -24.05
CA ASN A 716 -17.05 -18.95 -22.81
C ASN A 716 -17.17 -17.56 -22.16
N TRP A 717 -16.79 -16.47 -22.85
CA TRP A 717 -16.77 -15.12 -22.26
C TRP A 717 -18.05 -14.31 -22.56
N GLY A 718 -19.01 -14.92 -23.26
CA GLY A 718 -20.30 -14.34 -23.60
C GLY A 718 -20.27 -13.38 -24.79
N ASP A 719 -21.46 -13.05 -25.30
CA ASP A 719 -21.66 -12.39 -26.62
C ASP A 719 -21.03 -11.00 -26.76
N ARG A 720 -20.65 -10.37 -25.64
CA ARG A 720 -19.99 -9.05 -25.65
C ARG A 720 -18.47 -9.11 -25.86
N ASN A 721 -17.86 -10.26 -25.63
CA ASN A 721 -16.43 -10.48 -25.77
C ASN A 721 -16.08 -11.08 -27.13
N THR A 722 -16.63 -10.50 -28.19
CA THR A 722 -16.55 -11.01 -29.57
C THR A 722 -15.66 -10.16 -30.49
N VAL A 723 -15.07 -9.09 -29.94
CA VAL A 723 -14.31 -8.08 -30.69
C VAL A 723 -12.79 -8.22 -30.57
N ARG A 724 -12.29 -9.00 -29.61
CA ARG A 724 -10.84 -9.28 -29.49
C ARG A 724 -10.46 -10.34 -30.51
N PHE A 725 -9.45 -10.06 -31.34
CA PHE A 725 -8.83 -11.10 -32.15
C PHE A 725 -7.91 -11.95 -31.25
N PRO A 726 -7.97 -13.30 -31.30
CA PRO A 726 -8.72 -14.15 -32.23
C PRO A 726 -10.08 -14.64 -31.69
N GLN A 727 -11.00 -15.03 -32.59
CA GLN A 727 -12.29 -15.67 -32.26
C GLN A 727 -12.40 -17.10 -32.82
N THR A 728 -11.33 -17.63 -33.43
CA THR A 728 -11.27 -18.97 -34.03
C THR A 728 -9.89 -19.60 -33.80
N ARG A 729 -9.78 -20.93 -33.89
CA ARG A 729 -8.50 -21.64 -33.81
C ARG A 729 -7.51 -21.25 -34.92
N MET A 730 -8.01 -20.98 -36.13
CA MET A 730 -7.17 -20.43 -37.22
C MET A 730 -6.64 -19.03 -36.87
N GLY A 731 -7.45 -18.21 -36.19
CA GLY A 731 -7.00 -16.92 -35.68
C GLY A 731 -5.89 -17.06 -34.64
N VAL A 732 -5.94 -18.09 -33.79
CA VAL A 732 -4.90 -18.38 -32.79
C VAL A 732 -3.56 -18.68 -33.47
N GLU A 733 -3.55 -19.53 -34.50
CA GLU A 733 -2.35 -19.77 -35.32
C GLU A 733 -1.80 -18.45 -35.90
N GLN A 734 -2.68 -17.63 -36.46
CA GLN A 734 -2.28 -16.33 -37.05
C GLN A 734 -1.69 -15.36 -36.01
N VAL A 735 -2.14 -15.39 -34.75
CA VAL A 735 -1.54 -14.59 -33.67
C VAL A 735 -0.08 -14.98 -33.46
N TYR A 736 0.23 -16.27 -33.39
CA TYR A 736 1.61 -16.72 -33.22
C TYR A 736 2.48 -16.37 -34.43
N VAL A 737 1.99 -16.62 -35.64
CA VAL A 737 2.72 -16.29 -36.88
C VAL A 737 3.02 -14.79 -36.98
N ASP A 738 2.05 -13.93 -36.64
CA ASP A 738 2.25 -12.48 -36.62
C ASP A 738 3.28 -12.06 -35.56
N ALA A 739 3.09 -12.51 -34.31
CA ALA A 739 3.96 -12.14 -33.19
C ALA A 739 5.44 -12.46 -33.46
N PHE A 740 5.72 -13.68 -33.95
CA PHE A 740 7.09 -14.09 -34.24
C PHE A 740 7.65 -13.47 -35.54
N THR A 741 6.78 -13.13 -36.50
CA THR A 741 7.21 -12.33 -37.65
C THR A 741 7.65 -10.94 -37.19
N ARG A 742 6.87 -10.26 -36.34
CA ARG A 742 7.23 -8.96 -35.77
C ARG A 742 8.51 -9.03 -34.96
N ALA A 743 8.69 -10.06 -34.12
CA ALA A 743 9.91 -10.26 -33.36
C ALA A 743 11.15 -10.47 -34.25
N ARG A 744 11.02 -11.24 -35.34
CA ARG A 744 12.10 -11.42 -36.32
C ARG A 744 12.46 -10.12 -37.03
N GLU A 745 11.47 -9.31 -37.41
CA GLU A 745 11.75 -7.99 -38.01
C GLU A 745 12.35 -7.02 -36.98
N TYR A 746 11.93 -7.11 -35.72
CA TYR A 746 12.49 -6.36 -34.61
C TYR A 746 13.98 -6.63 -34.40
N ASP A 747 14.41 -7.88 -34.52
CA ASP A 747 15.83 -8.26 -34.43
C ASP A 747 16.69 -7.67 -35.55
N LYS A 748 16.11 -7.43 -36.74
CA LYS A 748 16.81 -6.84 -37.88
C LYS A 748 17.04 -5.32 -37.76
N GLN A 749 16.37 -4.63 -36.83
CA GLN A 749 16.43 -3.16 -36.73
C GLN A 749 17.75 -2.61 -36.12
N GLY A 750 18.66 -3.47 -35.70
CA GLY A 750 19.97 -3.07 -35.15
C GLY A 750 19.91 -2.50 -33.72
N PRO A 751 21.05 -2.01 -33.18
CA PRO A 751 21.18 -1.65 -31.76
C PRO A 751 20.46 -0.34 -31.37
N ASN A 752 20.18 0.54 -32.33
CA ASN A 752 19.53 1.84 -32.09
C ASN A 752 18.00 1.78 -32.29
N LYS A 753 17.39 0.59 -32.18
CA LYS A 753 15.94 0.41 -32.30
C LYS A 753 15.21 0.93 -31.05
N ARG A 754 13.94 1.30 -31.21
CA ARG A 754 13.05 1.52 -30.05
C ARG A 754 12.99 0.22 -29.26
N ARG A 755 13.16 0.28 -27.94
CA ARG A 755 13.03 -0.90 -27.10
C ARG A 755 11.54 -1.20 -26.86
N ASP A 756 11.13 -2.42 -27.16
CA ASP A 756 9.76 -2.89 -26.99
C ASP A 756 9.81 -4.18 -26.15
N LEU A 757 9.23 -4.14 -24.94
CA LEU A 757 9.34 -5.23 -23.99
C LEU A 757 8.58 -6.48 -24.42
N GLU A 758 7.51 -6.35 -25.23
CA GLU A 758 6.79 -7.50 -25.80
C GLU A 758 7.71 -8.19 -26.81
N LEU A 759 8.28 -7.42 -27.74
CA LEU A 759 9.14 -7.94 -28.79
C LEU A 759 10.50 -8.44 -28.27
N ASP A 760 11.05 -7.84 -27.22
CA ASP A 760 12.24 -8.33 -26.51
C ASP A 760 12.01 -9.77 -26.01
N ALA A 761 10.89 -10.02 -25.33
CA ALA A 761 10.57 -11.34 -24.79
C ALA A 761 10.33 -12.39 -25.89
N LEU A 762 9.71 -12.00 -27.02
CA LEU A 762 9.52 -12.88 -28.17
C LEU A 762 10.83 -13.15 -28.92
N SER A 763 11.70 -12.14 -29.03
CA SER A 763 13.06 -12.30 -29.58
C SER A 763 13.90 -13.26 -28.75
N GLU A 764 13.78 -13.23 -27.42
CA GLU A 764 14.46 -14.20 -26.55
C GLU A 764 14.09 -15.65 -26.88
N ILE A 765 12.85 -15.93 -27.29
CA ILE A 765 12.41 -17.26 -27.72
C ILE A 765 13.08 -17.66 -29.04
N LEU A 766 13.05 -16.78 -30.05
CA LEU A 766 13.71 -17.00 -31.34
C LEU A 766 15.21 -17.27 -31.20
N ASN A 767 15.81 -16.70 -30.14
CA ASN A 767 17.23 -16.82 -29.82
C ASN A 767 17.54 -17.90 -28.76
N HIS A 768 16.59 -18.79 -28.44
CA HIS A 768 16.73 -19.89 -27.47
C HIS A 768 17.15 -19.47 -26.05
N LYS A 769 16.74 -18.28 -25.61
CA LYS A 769 16.99 -17.73 -24.27
C LYS A 769 15.76 -17.80 -23.36
N ARG A 770 14.59 -18.09 -23.91
CA ARG A 770 13.32 -18.20 -23.19
C ARG A 770 12.50 -19.38 -23.70
N PHE A 771 11.94 -20.16 -22.79
CA PHE A 771 11.29 -21.44 -23.10
C PHE A 771 9.78 -21.38 -22.94
N ILE A 772 9.07 -22.05 -23.85
CA ILE A 772 7.60 -22.02 -23.90
C ILE A 772 7.01 -23.15 -23.08
N THR A 773 6.06 -22.80 -22.22
CA THR A 773 5.10 -23.71 -21.60
C THR A 773 3.71 -23.35 -22.13
N CYS A 774 3.00 -24.31 -22.72
CA CYS A 774 1.80 -24.06 -23.51
C CYS A 774 0.59 -24.83 -23.00
N HIS A 775 -0.42 -24.12 -22.50
CA HIS A 775 -1.73 -24.68 -22.19
C HIS A 775 -2.35 -25.27 -23.46
N SER A 776 -2.69 -26.56 -23.41
CA SER A 776 -3.21 -27.29 -24.55
C SER A 776 -4.10 -28.45 -24.12
N TYR A 777 -5.08 -28.80 -24.97
CA TYR A 777 -5.92 -29.97 -24.73
C TYR A 777 -5.97 -30.88 -25.95
N VAL A 778 -6.42 -30.38 -27.10
CA VAL A 778 -6.69 -31.20 -28.29
C VAL A 778 -5.47 -31.39 -29.20
N GLN A 779 -5.38 -32.57 -29.78
CA GLN A 779 -4.27 -33.01 -30.64
C GLN A 779 -4.00 -32.08 -31.83
N SER A 780 -5.04 -31.49 -32.41
CA SER A 780 -4.93 -30.68 -33.64
C SER A 780 -4.20 -29.37 -33.38
N GLU A 781 -4.43 -28.75 -32.23
CA GLU A 781 -3.78 -27.50 -31.83
C GLU A 781 -2.35 -27.75 -31.34
N ILE A 782 -2.12 -28.85 -30.64
CA ILE A 782 -0.77 -29.29 -30.25
C ILE A 782 0.09 -29.48 -31.52
N ASN A 783 -0.45 -30.18 -32.52
CA ASN A 783 0.24 -30.39 -33.80
C ASN A 783 0.45 -29.08 -34.57
N MET A 784 -0.53 -28.18 -34.58
CA MET A 784 -0.40 -26.86 -35.20
C MET A 784 0.73 -26.05 -34.57
N LEU A 785 0.79 -25.93 -33.24
CA LEU A 785 1.80 -25.10 -32.59
C LEU A 785 3.21 -25.68 -32.77
N MET A 786 3.39 -27.01 -32.81
CA MET A 786 4.67 -27.62 -33.16
C MET A 786 5.13 -27.18 -34.56
N HIS A 787 4.25 -27.22 -35.57
CA HIS A 787 4.60 -26.78 -36.92
C HIS A 787 4.88 -25.27 -37.03
N VAL A 788 4.13 -24.43 -36.29
CA VAL A 788 4.44 -22.99 -36.19
C VAL A 788 5.84 -22.81 -35.60
N ALA A 789 6.15 -23.48 -34.49
CA ALA A 789 7.46 -23.42 -33.86
C ALA A 789 8.60 -23.85 -34.80
N ASP A 790 8.41 -24.95 -35.52
CA ASP A 790 9.36 -25.45 -36.53
C ASP A 790 9.63 -24.41 -37.63
N SER A 791 8.58 -23.72 -38.10
CA SER A 791 8.67 -22.72 -39.17
C SER A 791 9.46 -21.46 -38.76
N PHE A 792 9.55 -21.18 -37.46
CA PHE A 792 10.33 -20.10 -36.88
C PHE A 792 11.61 -20.61 -36.18
N HIS A 793 11.93 -21.89 -36.30
CA HIS A 793 13.14 -22.54 -35.79
C HIS A 793 13.30 -22.47 -34.27
N PHE A 794 12.21 -22.56 -33.50
CA PHE A 794 12.25 -22.72 -32.06
C PHE A 794 11.49 -23.97 -31.60
N ARG A 795 11.72 -24.40 -30.35
CA ARG A 795 11.08 -25.58 -29.76
C ARG A 795 10.06 -25.17 -28.70
N VAL A 796 8.89 -25.83 -28.70
CA VAL A 796 7.95 -25.77 -27.57
C VAL A 796 8.51 -26.68 -26.48
N ASN A 797 8.80 -26.13 -25.29
CA ASN A 797 9.45 -26.89 -24.24
C ASN A 797 8.47 -27.86 -23.56
N THR A 798 7.30 -27.37 -23.19
CA THR A 798 6.29 -28.15 -22.46
C THR A 798 4.91 -27.80 -22.96
N PHE A 799 4.10 -28.82 -23.21
CA PHE A 799 2.66 -28.67 -23.35
C PHE A 799 2.01 -29.06 -22.01
N THR A 800 1.22 -28.16 -21.43
CA THR A 800 0.58 -28.33 -20.12
C THR A 800 -0.91 -28.66 -20.26
N HIS A 801 -1.44 -29.35 -19.25
CA HIS A 801 -2.73 -30.07 -19.25
C HIS A 801 -2.77 -31.23 -20.27
N ILE A 802 -2.50 -30.95 -21.54
CA ILE A 802 -2.28 -31.84 -22.68
C ILE A 802 -3.07 -33.16 -22.66
N LEU A 803 -4.38 -33.06 -22.44
CA LEU A 803 -5.24 -34.24 -22.19
C LEU A 803 -5.37 -35.20 -23.39
N GLU A 804 -5.10 -34.73 -24.61
CA GLU A 804 -4.96 -35.59 -25.80
C GLU A 804 -3.50 -35.84 -26.22
N GLY A 805 -2.53 -35.60 -25.35
CA GLY A 805 -1.10 -35.79 -25.62
C GLY A 805 -0.77 -37.20 -26.09
N TYR A 806 -1.45 -38.22 -25.55
CA TYR A 806 -1.35 -39.62 -25.97
C TYR A 806 -1.59 -39.84 -27.47
N LYS A 807 -2.36 -38.99 -28.15
CA LYS A 807 -2.63 -39.09 -29.59
C LYS A 807 -1.48 -38.56 -30.45
N VAL A 808 -0.56 -37.78 -29.87
CA VAL A 808 0.54 -37.09 -30.57
C VAL A 808 1.90 -37.29 -29.90
N ALA A 809 2.02 -38.22 -28.97
CA ALA A 809 3.24 -38.46 -28.19
C ALA A 809 4.46 -38.77 -29.06
N ASP A 810 4.27 -39.47 -30.18
CA ASP A 810 5.29 -39.76 -31.18
C ASP A 810 5.87 -38.48 -31.80
N LYS A 811 4.98 -37.54 -32.17
CA LYS A 811 5.35 -36.25 -32.76
C LYS A 811 5.99 -35.34 -31.72
N MET A 812 5.47 -35.32 -30.50
CA MET A 812 6.09 -34.58 -29.39
C MET A 812 7.51 -35.07 -29.11
N LYS A 813 7.72 -36.40 -29.12
CA LYS A 813 9.05 -36.97 -28.95
C LYS A 813 10.00 -36.56 -30.07
N ALA A 814 9.53 -36.53 -31.32
CA ALA A 814 10.31 -36.06 -32.46
C ALA A 814 10.64 -34.56 -32.38
N HIS A 815 9.67 -33.73 -31.93
CA HIS A 815 9.86 -32.29 -31.68
C HIS A 815 10.81 -32.01 -30.51
N GLY A 816 10.85 -32.93 -29.54
CA GLY A 816 11.56 -32.75 -28.27
C GLY A 816 10.76 -31.96 -27.23
N ALA A 817 9.42 -31.93 -27.34
CA ALA A 817 8.55 -31.35 -26.32
C ALA A 817 8.33 -32.33 -25.15
N GLY A 818 8.22 -31.79 -23.94
CA GLY A 818 7.70 -32.47 -22.76
C GLY A 818 6.21 -32.26 -22.54
N ALA A 819 5.67 -32.95 -21.53
CA ALA A 819 4.24 -32.92 -21.19
C ALA A 819 4.04 -32.68 -19.69
N GLY A 820 3.20 -31.72 -19.31
CA GLY A 820 2.57 -31.62 -18.00
C GLY A 820 1.09 -31.95 -18.16
N THR A 821 0.53 -32.89 -17.39
CA THR A 821 -0.86 -33.31 -17.56
C THR A 821 -1.58 -33.53 -16.24
N PHE A 822 -2.92 -33.53 -16.29
CA PHE A 822 -3.72 -33.99 -15.16
C PHE A 822 -3.78 -35.52 -15.13
N ALA A 823 -3.87 -36.08 -13.93
CA ALA A 823 -4.05 -37.52 -13.80
C ALA A 823 -5.47 -37.96 -14.17
N ASP A 824 -6.50 -37.23 -13.73
CA ASP A 824 -7.90 -37.55 -14.04
C ASP A 824 -8.90 -36.38 -14.08
N TRP A 825 -8.44 -35.14 -14.27
CA TRP A 825 -9.32 -33.96 -14.33
C TRP A 825 -9.76 -33.63 -15.77
N TRP A 826 -11.02 -33.92 -16.12
CA TRP A 826 -11.58 -33.71 -17.46
C TRP A 826 -13.13 -33.59 -17.50
N ALA A 827 -13.72 -33.59 -18.71
CA ALA A 827 -15.16 -33.53 -19.01
C ALA A 827 -15.92 -32.27 -18.56
N TYR A 828 -15.22 -31.15 -18.33
CA TYR A 828 -15.83 -29.84 -18.02
C TYR A 828 -15.93 -28.89 -19.23
N LYS A 829 -15.33 -29.26 -20.38
CA LYS A 829 -15.42 -28.55 -21.68
C LYS A 829 -15.49 -29.55 -22.83
N MET A 830 -15.81 -29.06 -24.03
CA MET A 830 -15.82 -29.89 -25.24
C MET A 830 -14.41 -30.36 -25.60
N GLU A 831 -13.40 -29.50 -25.48
CA GLU A 831 -11.99 -29.82 -25.77
C GLU A 831 -11.34 -30.85 -24.83
N VAL A 832 -12.01 -31.27 -23.76
CA VAL A 832 -11.50 -32.25 -22.77
C VAL A 832 -12.34 -33.53 -22.71
N GLN A 833 -13.17 -33.81 -23.72
CA GLN A 833 -14.05 -34.99 -23.72
C GLN A 833 -13.31 -36.32 -23.93
N ASP A 834 -12.21 -36.32 -24.69
CA ASP A 834 -11.44 -37.52 -25.05
C ASP A 834 -10.25 -37.77 -24.10
N ALA A 835 -10.23 -37.11 -22.96
CA ALA A 835 -9.23 -37.30 -21.93
C ALA A 835 -9.35 -38.68 -21.27
N ILE A 836 -8.21 -39.31 -20.96
CA ILE A 836 -8.14 -40.65 -20.37
C ILE A 836 -7.08 -40.70 -19.25
N PRO A 837 -7.26 -41.54 -18.21
CA PRO A 837 -6.29 -41.62 -17.11
C PRO A 837 -4.96 -42.27 -17.53
N TYR A 838 -4.93 -42.89 -18.71
CA TYR A 838 -3.73 -43.52 -19.28
C TYR A 838 -2.80 -42.52 -19.97
N ASN A 839 -3.22 -41.25 -20.14
CA ASN A 839 -2.51 -40.26 -20.94
C ASN A 839 -1.04 -40.11 -20.51
N ALA A 840 -0.80 -39.87 -19.21
CA ALA A 840 0.54 -39.70 -18.67
C ALA A 840 1.43 -40.94 -18.90
N ALA A 841 0.90 -42.14 -18.60
CA ALA A 841 1.65 -43.38 -18.74
C ALA A 841 1.95 -43.74 -20.19
N ILE A 842 1.06 -43.42 -21.14
CA ILE A 842 1.32 -43.63 -22.57
C ILE A 842 2.44 -42.70 -23.05
N MET A 843 2.37 -41.41 -22.71
CA MET A 843 3.40 -40.45 -23.10
C MET A 843 4.78 -40.81 -22.53
N ASP A 844 4.84 -41.19 -21.25
CA ASP A 844 6.08 -41.60 -20.59
C ASP A 844 6.70 -42.85 -21.26
N LYS A 845 5.89 -43.86 -21.60
CA LYS A 845 6.34 -45.07 -22.30
C LYS A 845 6.81 -44.82 -23.74
N VAL A 846 6.28 -43.80 -24.41
CA VAL A 846 6.78 -43.32 -25.72
C VAL A 846 8.12 -42.58 -25.56
N GLY A 847 8.48 -42.21 -24.33
CA GLY A 847 9.73 -41.54 -23.98
C GLY A 847 9.62 -40.02 -23.97
N VAL A 848 8.40 -39.46 -23.91
CA VAL A 848 8.17 -38.05 -23.62
C VAL A 848 8.46 -37.82 -22.13
N ILE A 849 9.14 -36.72 -21.78
CA ILE A 849 9.30 -36.37 -20.37
C ILE A 849 7.95 -35.87 -19.87
N THR A 850 7.30 -36.67 -19.02
CA THR A 850 5.93 -36.41 -18.55
C THR A 850 5.90 -36.06 -17.07
N ALA A 851 5.14 -35.03 -16.71
CA ALA A 851 4.87 -34.61 -15.35
C ALA A 851 3.36 -34.59 -15.07
N ILE A 852 2.99 -34.68 -13.78
CA ILE A 852 1.63 -34.42 -13.30
C ILE A 852 1.62 -33.05 -12.62
N ASN A 853 0.67 -32.20 -13.01
CA ASN A 853 0.56 -30.84 -12.50
C ASN A 853 -0.79 -30.60 -11.82
N SER A 854 -0.87 -29.55 -10.99
CA SER A 854 -2.06 -29.31 -10.18
C SER A 854 -3.09 -28.41 -10.84
N ASP A 855 -2.67 -27.25 -11.38
CA ASP A 855 -3.55 -26.13 -11.78
C ASP A 855 -4.55 -25.68 -10.67
N ASP A 856 -4.33 -26.11 -9.43
CA ASP A 856 -5.23 -25.91 -8.31
C ASP A 856 -4.49 -25.93 -6.97
N ALA A 857 -4.77 -24.93 -6.15
CA ALA A 857 -4.09 -24.73 -4.87
C ALA A 857 -4.30 -25.91 -3.89
N GLU A 858 -5.47 -26.55 -3.97
CA GLU A 858 -5.84 -27.68 -3.13
C GLU A 858 -5.27 -29.01 -3.65
N MET A 859 -5.32 -29.25 -4.97
CA MET A 859 -4.76 -30.45 -5.61
C MET A 859 -3.23 -30.49 -5.50
N ALA A 860 -2.57 -29.34 -5.52
CA ALA A 860 -1.11 -29.25 -5.39
C ALA A 860 -0.59 -29.97 -4.13
N ARG A 861 -1.32 -29.91 -3.01
CA ARG A 861 -0.95 -30.61 -1.76
C ARG A 861 -1.15 -32.13 -1.80
N ARG A 862 -1.65 -32.66 -2.93
CA ARG A 862 -1.96 -34.08 -3.16
C ARG A 862 -1.33 -34.61 -4.45
N LEU A 863 -0.36 -33.90 -5.04
CA LEU A 863 0.30 -34.33 -6.28
C LEU A 863 0.93 -35.73 -6.17
N ASN A 864 1.36 -36.15 -4.99
CA ASN A 864 1.80 -37.53 -4.74
C ASN A 864 0.68 -38.56 -4.99
N GLN A 865 -0.56 -38.24 -4.61
CA GLN A 865 -1.73 -39.08 -4.84
C GLN A 865 -2.13 -39.04 -6.32
N GLU A 866 -2.03 -37.89 -6.97
CA GLU A 866 -2.27 -37.74 -8.41
C GLU A 866 -1.28 -38.59 -9.23
N ALA A 867 0.01 -38.56 -8.88
CA ALA A 867 1.02 -39.42 -9.45
C ALA A 867 0.70 -40.92 -9.26
N ALA A 868 0.24 -41.31 -8.07
CA ALA A 868 -0.10 -42.71 -7.74
C ALA A 868 -1.19 -43.29 -8.66
N LYS A 869 -2.08 -42.47 -9.22
CA LYS A 869 -3.10 -42.91 -10.17
C LYS A 869 -2.48 -43.56 -11.42
N THR A 870 -1.27 -43.18 -11.82
CA THR A 870 -0.58 -43.77 -12.99
C THR A 870 -0.04 -45.19 -12.74
N VAL A 871 0.11 -45.58 -11.47
CA VAL A 871 0.39 -46.98 -11.09
C VAL A 871 -0.85 -47.83 -11.39
N LYS A 872 -2.03 -47.33 -10.99
CA LYS A 872 -3.32 -47.98 -11.26
C LYS A 872 -3.66 -47.96 -12.75
N TYR A 873 -3.48 -46.81 -13.39
CA TYR A 873 -3.84 -46.56 -14.79
C TYR A 873 -2.58 -46.46 -15.63
N GLY A 874 -2.31 -47.48 -16.44
CA GLY A 874 -1.14 -47.54 -17.31
C GLY A 874 0.03 -48.34 -16.75
N GLY A 875 0.02 -48.71 -15.46
CA GLY A 875 0.94 -49.69 -14.89
C GLY A 875 2.39 -49.20 -14.84
N LEU A 876 2.60 -47.91 -14.55
CA LEU A 876 3.93 -47.43 -14.18
C LEU A 876 4.33 -48.03 -12.83
N SER A 877 5.62 -48.25 -12.63
CA SER A 877 6.15 -48.59 -11.30
C SER A 877 6.00 -47.41 -10.34
N GLU A 878 6.05 -47.67 -9.03
CA GLU A 878 5.97 -46.60 -8.01
C GLU A 878 7.12 -45.57 -8.16
N GLU A 879 8.32 -46.02 -8.58
CA GLU A 879 9.44 -45.12 -8.82
C GLU A 879 9.20 -44.23 -10.06
N GLU A 880 8.66 -44.78 -11.15
CA GLU A 880 8.28 -44.01 -12.34
C GLU A 880 7.17 -43.00 -12.02
N ALA A 881 6.14 -43.42 -11.29
CA ALA A 881 5.06 -42.55 -10.86
C ALA A 881 5.58 -41.39 -10.00
N LEU A 882 6.44 -41.65 -9.01
CA LEU A 882 7.00 -40.59 -8.17
C LEU A 882 7.86 -39.60 -8.97
N LYS A 883 8.55 -40.03 -10.04
CA LYS A 883 9.30 -39.14 -10.94
C LYS A 883 8.39 -38.12 -11.62
N LEU A 884 7.12 -38.44 -11.90
CA LEU A 884 6.17 -37.52 -12.55
C LEU A 884 5.92 -36.22 -11.76
N VAL A 885 6.20 -36.21 -10.46
CA VAL A 885 5.99 -35.03 -9.58
C VAL A 885 7.28 -34.57 -8.89
N THR A 886 8.43 -35.12 -9.27
CA THR A 886 9.74 -34.76 -8.70
C THR A 886 10.80 -34.56 -9.80
N LEU A 887 11.37 -35.63 -10.35
CA LEU A 887 12.47 -35.55 -11.30
C LEU A 887 12.04 -35.04 -12.68
N ASN A 888 10.89 -35.47 -13.17
CA ASN A 888 10.41 -35.07 -14.49
C ASN A 888 10.05 -33.58 -14.56
N PRO A 889 9.28 -32.98 -13.63
CA PRO A 889 9.10 -31.54 -13.62
C PRO A 889 10.43 -30.78 -13.43
N ALA A 890 11.38 -31.29 -12.64
CA ALA A 890 12.72 -30.69 -12.58
C ALA A 890 13.43 -30.68 -13.95
N LYS A 891 13.31 -31.74 -14.75
CA LYS A 891 13.86 -31.80 -16.12
C LYS A 891 13.14 -30.83 -17.06
N LEU A 892 11.81 -30.74 -17.00
CA LEU A 892 11.04 -29.80 -17.82
C LEU A 892 11.42 -28.34 -17.54
N LEU A 893 11.76 -28.03 -16.29
CA LEU A 893 12.18 -26.71 -15.84
C LEU A 893 13.70 -26.47 -15.94
N HIS A 894 14.46 -27.42 -16.48
CA HIS A 894 15.93 -27.38 -16.61
C HIS A 894 16.69 -27.26 -15.26
N MET A 895 16.11 -27.84 -14.21
CA MET A 895 16.59 -27.76 -12.82
C MET A 895 16.94 -29.14 -12.22
N ASP A 896 16.96 -30.19 -13.02
CA ASP A 896 17.27 -31.57 -12.60
C ASP A 896 18.72 -31.74 -12.12
N SER A 897 19.61 -30.81 -12.42
CA SER A 897 20.96 -30.76 -11.82
C SER A 897 20.94 -30.34 -10.34
N ARG A 898 19.88 -29.65 -9.89
CA ARG A 898 19.76 -29.07 -8.55
C ARG A 898 18.68 -29.73 -7.70
N MET A 899 17.57 -30.18 -8.27
CA MET A 899 16.41 -30.68 -7.52
C MET A 899 15.73 -31.88 -8.21
N GLY A 900 14.65 -32.39 -7.62
CA GLY A 900 13.83 -33.49 -8.16
C GLY A 900 14.32 -34.91 -7.85
N SER A 901 15.45 -35.07 -7.15
CA SER A 901 15.96 -36.38 -6.72
C SER A 901 16.85 -36.27 -5.48
N ILE A 902 17.09 -37.39 -4.78
CA ILE A 902 18.02 -37.45 -3.65
C ILE A 902 19.39 -37.90 -4.16
N LYS A 903 20.28 -36.93 -4.37
CA LYS A 903 21.66 -37.16 -4.83
C LYS A 903 22.62 -36.16 -4.20
N VAL A 904 23.82 -36.62 -3.86
CA VAL A 904 24.87 -35.76 -3.30
C VAL A 904 25.13 -34.54 -4.21
N GLY A 905 25.17 -33.35 -3.60
CA GLY A 905 25.39 -32.06 -4.28
C GLY A 905 24.11 -31.32 -4.67
N LYS A 906 22.97 -32.01 -4.78
CA LYS A 906 21.66 -31.38 -5.03
C LYS A 906 21.19 -30.57 -3.81
N ASP A 907 20.31 -29.62 -4.08
CA ASP A 907 19.67 -28.81 -3.05
C ASP A 907 18.87 -29.72 -2.11
N ALA A 908 18.88 -29.41 -0.82
CA ALA A 908 18.24 -30.21 0.21
C ALA A 908 16.73 -29.90 0.30
N ASP A 909 16.03 -30.15 -0.81
CA ASP A 909 14.58 -30.06 -0.93
C ASP A 909 14.01 -31.48 -0.79
N VAL A 910 13.63 -31.88 0.43
CA VAL A 910 13.25 -33.26 0.76
C VAL A 910 12.05 -33.34 1.69
N VAL A 911 11.32 -34.45 1.61
CA VAL A 911 10.11 -34.69 2.42
C VAL A 911 10.21 -36.04 3.11
N LEU A 912 10.04 -36.02 4.43
CA LEU A 912 9.91 -37.21 5.25
C LEU A 912 8.43 -37.54 5.44
N TRP A 913 7.99 -38.67 4.90
CA TRP A 913 6.62 -39.15 4.89
C TRP A 913 6.37 -40.19 5.99
N THR A 914 5.18 -40.18 6.56
CA THR A 914 4.75 -41.18 7.56
C THR A 914 4.53 -42.59 6.99
N ASP A 915 4.41 -42.72 5.67
CA ASP A 915 4.11 -43.95 4.94
C ASP A 915 4.71 -43.83 3.51
N ASN A 916 4.52 -44.84 2.65
CA ASN A 916 4.90 -44.77 1.23
C ASN A 916 4.35 -43.47 0.61
N PRO A 917 5.17 -42.64 -0.05
CA PRO A 917 4.74 -41.34 -0.56
C PRO A 917 3.55 -41.41 -1.53
N LEU A 918 3.30 -42.52 -2.22
CA LEU A 918 2.17 -42.69 -3.14
C LEU A 918 0.89 -43.22 -2.45
N SER A 919 0.93 -43.49 -1.14
CA SER A 919 -0.23 -43.93 -0.35
C SER A 919 -1.18 -42.77 -0.04
N ILE A 920 -2.48 -43.03 -0.06
CA ILE A 920 -3.50 -42.08 0.42
C ILE A 920 -3.40 -41.81 1.93
N TYR A 921 -2.70 -42.67 2.68
CA TYR A 921 -2.46 -42.51 4.12
C TYR A 921 -1.18 -41.73 4.42
N ALA A 922 -0.35 -41.47 3.41
CA ALA A 922 0.90 -40.74 3.57
C ALA A 922 0.63 -39.29 3.96
N LYS A 923 1.38 -38.83 4.98
CA LYS A 923 1.39 -37.43 5.42
C LYS A 923 2.84 -36.97 5.44
N ALA A 924 3.11 -35.77 4.96
CA ALA A 924 4.41 -35.14 5.20
C ALA A 924 4.57 -34.93 6.72
N ALA A 925 5.56 -35.58 7.32
CA ALA A 925 5.94 -35.36 8.71
C ALA A 925 6.80 -34.11 8.83
N VAL A 926 7.79 -34.00 7.93
CA VAL A 926 8.72 -32.87 7.82
C VAL A 926 8.93 -32.56 6.34
N THR A 927 8.82 -31.29 5.96
CA THR A 927 9.18 -30.79 4.63
C THR A 927 10.34 -29.81 4.78
N ILE A 928 11.40 -30.05 4.01
CA ILE A 928 12.66 -29.33 4.08
C ILE A 928 12.90 -28.67 2.73
N VAL A 929 13.24 -27.39 2.72
CA VAL A 929 13.57 -26.61 1.51
C VAL A 929 14.90 -25.93 1.77
N ASP A 930 15.88 -26.10 0.87
CA ASP A 930 17.25 -25.58 1.04
C ASP A 930 17.88 -25.94 2.41
N GLY A 931 17.53 -27.10 2.99
CA GLY A 931 18.01 -27.52 4.32
C GLY A 931 17.37 -26.79 5.51
N VAL A 932 16.31 -26.01 5.28
CA VAL A 932 15.48 -25.36 6.30
C VAL A 932 14.24 -26.22 6.53
N ILE A 933 13.87 -26.49 7.79
CA ILE A 933 12.57 -27.13 8.09
C ILE A 933 11.48 -26.06 7.94
N GLU A 934 10.81 -26.07 6.79
CA GLU A 934 9.74 -25.14 6.45
C GLU A 934 8.36 -25.62 6.96
N PHE A 935 8.19 -26.93 7.10
CA PHE A 935 7.01 -27.51 7.72
C PHE A 935 7.40 -28.71 8.60
N ASP A 936 6.82 -28.75 9.79
CA ASP A 936 6.92 -29.85 10.75
C ASP A 936 5.55 -30.05 11.39
N ARG A 937 5.05 -31.29 11.35
CA ARG A 937 3.67 -31.58 11.73
C ARG A 937 3.39 -31.37 13.21
N ASP A 938 4.38 -31.60 14.07
CA ASP A 938 4.23 -31.38 15.52
C ASP A 938 4.26 -29.88 15.84
N SER A 939 5.10 -29.13 15.14
CA SER A 939 5.18 -27.67 15.22
C SER A 939 3.88 -27.01 14.71
N ASP A 940 3.25 -27.55 13.67
CA ASP A 940 1.94 -27.10 13.19
C ASP A 940 0.83 -27.23 14.26
N LEU A 941 0.84 -28.31 15.05
CA LEU A 941 -0.12 -28.47 16.15
C LEU A 941 0.07 -27.40 17.24
N GLN A 942 1.33 -27.07 17.56
CA GLN A 942 1.66 -25.99 18.49
C GLN A 942 1.24 -24.63 17.93
N LEU A 943 1.44 -24.41 16.63
CA LEU A 943 1.06 -23.19 15.91
C LEU A 943 -0.44 -22.95 15.97
N ARG A 944 -1.27 -23.99 15.79
CA ARG A 944 -2.74 -23.91 15.93
C ARG A 944 -3.16 -23.49 17.35
N SER A 945 -2.50 -24.01 18.38
CA SER A 945 -2.76 -23.61 19.77
C SER A 945 -2.40 -22.13 20.01
N ARG A 946 -1.27 -21.67 19.47
CA ARG A 946 -0.86 -20.26 19.51
C ARG A 946 -1.87 -19.36 18.80
N ILE A 947 -2.35 -19.74 17.61
CA ILE A 947 -3.37 -19.01 16.86
C ILE A 947 -4.64 -18.83 17.72
N ALA A 948 -5.13 -19.91 18.34
CA ALA A 948 -6.32 -19.86 19.19
C ALA A 948 -6.14 -18.91 20.38
N THR A 949 -4.97 -18.99 21.03
CA THR A 949 -4.63 -18.14 22.20
C THR A 949 -4.54 -16.66 21.82
N GLU A 950 -3.80 -16.33 20.76
CA GLU A 950 -3.63 -14.95 20.29
C GLU A 950 -4.94 -14.35 19.78
N ARG A 951 -5.74 -15.15 19.07
CA ARG A 951 -7.07 -14.73 18.63
C ARG A 951 -7.97 -14.39 19.81
N ASN A 952 -8.00 -15.23 20.84
CA ASN A 952 -8.79 -14.95 22.04
C ASN A 952 -8.31 -13.67 22.74
N ARG A 953 -6.99 -13.44 22.85
CA ARG A 953 -6.44 -12.20 23.41
C ARG A 953 -6.94 -10.96 22.66
N LEU A 954 -6.89 -10.97 21.33
CA LEU A 954 -7.35 -9.86 20.49
C LEU A 954 -8.86 -9.65 20.57
N ILE A 955 -9.66 -10.72 20.63
CA ILE A 955 -11.10 -10.63 20.87
C ILE A 955 -11.38 -9.91 22.19
N GLN A 956 -10.71 -10.29 23.29
CA GLN A 956 -10.91 -9.61 24.58
C GLN A 956 -10.54 -8.12 24.52
N LEU A 957 -9.49 -7.75 23.79
CA LEU A 957 -9.12 -6.35 23.59
C LEU A 957 -10.17 -5.57 22.78
N MET A 958 -10.71 -6.15 21.70
CA MET A 958 -11.76 -5.51 20.90
C MET A 958 -13.07 -5.34 21.69
N LEU A 959 -13.46 -6.33 22.49
CA LEU A 959 -14.61 -6.23 23.39
C LEU A 959 -14.42 -5.13 24.44
N ALA A 960 -13.20 -5.01 25.00
CA ALA A 960 -12.87 -3.94 25.94
C ALA A 960 -12.94 -2.56 25.27
N GLU A 961 -12.49 -2.44 24.02
CA GLU A 961 -12.55 -1.21 23.25
C GLU A 961 -14.00 -0.79 22.92
N LYS A 962 -14.84 -1.75 22.52
CA LYS A 962 -16.30 -1.53 22.35
C LYS A 962 -16.94 -1.05 23.66
N LYS A 963 -16.57 -1.65 24.79
CA LYS A 963 -17.09 -1.28 26.13
C LYS A 963 -16.71 0.15 26.55
N LYS A 964 -15.60 0.69 26.05
CA LYS A 964 -15.23 2.11 26.26
C LYS A 964 -16.04 3.08 25.38
N GLY A 965 -16.94 2.59 24.52
CA GLY A 965 -17.72 3.38 23.60
C GLY A 965 -16.98 3.76 22.32
N ALA A 966 -15.85 3.11 22.01
CA ALA A 966 -15.15 3.32 20.75
C ALA A 966 -16.00 2.76 19.57
N PRO A 967 -15.97 3.41 18.40
CA PRO A 967 -16.69 2.93 17.23
C PRO A 967 -16.10 1.59 16.76
N VAL A 968 -16.98 0.61 16.53
CA VAL A 968 -16.64 -0.69 15.95
C VAL A 968 -17.15 -0.80 14.51
N LYS A 969 -16.44 -1.58 13.69
CA LYS A 969 -16.84 -1.96 12.33
C LYS A 969 -17.46 -3.35 12.37
N LYS A 970 -18.40 -3.63 11.47
CA LYS A 970 -18.99 -4.97 11.33
C LYS A 970 -17.90 -6.01 11.07
N ALA A 971 -18.00 -7.19 11.69
CA ALA A 971 -17.21 -8.34 11.26
C ALA A 971 -17.58 -8.74 9.82
N THR A 972 -16.61 -8.68 8.93
CA THR A 972 -16.79 -9.02 7.52
C THR A 972 -15.87 -10.16 7.16
N PHE A 973 -16.44 -11.14 6.46
CA PHE A 973 -15.65 -12.19 5.83
C PHE A 973 -14.80 -11.56 4.72
N VAL A 974 -13.49 -11.80 4.79
CA VAL A 974 -12.56 -11.46 3.72
C VAL A 974 -12.16 -12.80 3.08
N PRO A 975 -12.70 -13.13 1.89
CA PRO A 975 -12.29 -14.35 1.20
C PRO A 975 -10.81 -14.25 0.79
N ASP A 976 -10.14 -15.40 0.81
CA ASP A 976 -8.85 -15.54 0.14
C ASP A 976 -9.10 -15.48 -1.38
N GLU A 977 -8.35 -14.66 -2.11
CA GLU A 977 -8.35 -14.70 -3.58
C GLU A 977 -7.56 -15.93 -4.03
N ILE A 978 -8.23 -16.85 -4.74
CA ILE A 978 -7.60 -17.99 -5.39
C ILE A 978 -7.73 -17.78 -6.89
N TYR A 979 -6.60 -17.79 -7.58
CA TYR A 979 -6.56 -17.61 -9.02
C TYR A 979 -6.58 -18.96 -9.75
N HIS A 980 -7.36 -19.02 -10.82
CA HIS A 980 -7.48 -20.14 -11.75
C HIS A 980 -7.08 -19.74 -13.17
N CYS A 981 -6.77 -20.72 -14.02
CA CYS A 981 -6.35 -20.52 -15.40
C CYS A 981 -7.23 -19.52 -16.19
N GLU A 982 -8.56 -19.56 -15.99
CA GLU A 982 -9.52 -18.76 -16.76
C GLU A 982 -9.80 -17.37 -16.20
N ASP A 983 -9.18 -16.98 -15.08
CA ASP A 983 -9.52 -15.74 -14.42
C ASP A 983 -9.10 -14.52 -15.24
N LEU A 984 -10.05 -13.59 -15.41
CA LEU A 984 -9.90 -12.49 -16.37
C LEU A 984 -9.33 -11.21 -15.76
N GLN A 985 -9.44 -11.00 -14.45
CA GLN A 985 -9.07 -9.76 -13.76
C GLN A 985 -8.68 -10.04 -12.30
N GLY A 986 -7.80 -9.21 -11.73
CA GLY A 986 -7.65 -9.12 -10.28
C GLY A 986 -8.92 -8.56 -9.64
N GLY A 987 -9.52 -9.29 -8.69
CA GLY A 987 -10.57 -8.75 -7.82
C GLY A 987 -12.04 -9.09 -8.13
N HIS A 988 -12.36 -9.98 -9.09
CA HIS A 988 -13.78 -10.27 -9.42
C HIS A 988 -14.14 -11.74 -9.70
N GLN A 989 -13.47 -12.71 -9.07
CA GLN A 989 -14.06 -14.03 -8.86
C GLN A 989 -13.94 -14.43 -7.38
N MET A 990 -14.90 -13.95 -6.59
CA MET A 990 -15.06 -14.36 -5.20
C MET A 990 -15.67 -15.76 -5.18
N GLY A 991 -14.82 -16.78 -5.33
CA GLY A 991 -15.19 -18.16 -5.04
C GLY A 991 -15.55 -18.27 -3.57
N ILE A 992 -16.83 -18.46 -3.26
CA ILE A 992 -17.27 -18.83 -1.91
C ILE A 992 -16.80 -20.26 -1.68
N VAL A 993 -15.66 -20.44 -1.01
CA VAL A 993 -15.28 -21.74 -0.46
C VAL A 993 -16.04 -21.90 0.86
N PHE A 994 -17.02 -22.80 0.88
CA PHE A 994 -17.75 -23.21 2.07
C PHE A 994 -16.90 -24.08 3.00
#